data_AF-A0A1B0GEG7-F1
#
_entry.id   AF-A0A1B0GEG7-F1
#
_cell.length_a   1.000
_cell.length_b   1.000
_cell.length_c   1.000
_cell.angle_alpha   90.00
_cell.angle_beta   90.00
_cell.angle_gamma   90.00
#
_symmetry.space_group_name_H-M   'P 1'
#
loop_
_entity.id
_entity.type
_entity.pdbx_description
1 polymer ?
#
loop_
_entity_poly.entity_id
_entity_poly.type
_entity_poly.pdbx_seq_one_letter_code
_entity_poly.pdbx_strand_id
1 'polypeptide(L)'
;MRKICNSSTQIHKKKFYPLFFFGCSCIFSDYLGNMIRAPLVKALGTLGSPTHKIASQAVRTSAVAAQTPAKAPEKFEVFVDDIPVKVAPGTTVLQAAAMVGVEIPRFCYHERLAVAGNCRMCLVEVEKSPKPVAACAMPVMKGWRIKTNSELTRKAREGVMEFLLMNHPLDCPICDQGGECDLQDQAMAFGSDRSRFTDIDHTGKRAVEDKDIGPLVKTIMTRCIHCTRCIRFASEIAGVDDLGTTGRGNDMQIGTYVEKLFLTELSGNVIDLCPVGALTNKPYSFVARPWEIRKISSIDVLDAVGSNIVVSTRTNEVLRILPRENEDVNEEWLADKSRFACDGLKRQRLVAPMVRMPNGELQAVEWEGALISVAKALKNAQGKVAGIAGQLVDVETMVALKDLLNRNGGEILCTEQGFATKGAGTDLRSNYICNSSIAALEEADAVLLIGTNPRYEAPLVNTRLRKAYVHNELELASIGTNVDLSYKHQNLGEDSSLINDVCSGTHPFAKVLQSAKKPAVIIGAAVLERADGSGILATVTGFCKKLNKPNWNSLNVLQSNAAQTGAYDVGYQAGYQALLKAQPKVLFLLGADAGKITREQLPKDCFVVYIGSHGDNGASMADAVLPGAAYTEKTGIYVNTEGRSQQTLSAVTPPGMAREDWKIIRAISEVAGTPLPYDTIDELRNRIEDIAPHLVRLGKLESATFSCFEDELATSKTIDNSKVVIKLKDLRDYFMTDAISRSSPTMAKCISAVDKETNKKQQKMRATC
;
A
#
# COMPACT_ATOMS: atom_id res chain seq x y z
N MET A 1 32.93 -26.55 37.00
CA MET A 1 33.56 -27.56 37.89
C MET A 1 34.43 -28.50 37.05
N ARG A 2 35.60 -28.87 37.58
CA ARG A 2 36.79 -29.45 36.93
C ARG A 2 36.63 -30.92 36.43
N LYS A 3 37.31 -31.26 35.31
CA LYS A 3 38.30 -32.37 35.08
C LYS A 3 38.47 -32.58 33.56
N ILE A 4 39.60 -32.17 32.93
CA ILE A 4 40.87 -32.90 32.69
C ILE A 4 40.70 -34.19 31.84
N CYS A 5 41.17 -34.23 30.58
CA CYS A 5 42.44 -34.86 30.18
C CYS A 5 42.74 -34.79 28.65
N ASN A 6 44.03 -34.86 28.34
CA ASN A 6 44.79 -34.74 27.08
C ASN A 6 44.45 -35.74 25.94
N SER A 7 44.78 -35.36 24.70
CA SER A 7 45.73 -36.12 23.86
C SER A 7 46.24 -35.31 22.66
N SER A 8 47.50 -35.56 22.29
CA SER A 8 48.31 -34.90 21.26
C SER A 8 48.85 -35.95 20.28
N THR A 9 48.94 -35.65 18.98
CA THR A 9 49.97 -36.10 17.99
C THR A 9 49.53 -35.69 16.57
N GLN A 10 50.17 -34.69 15.95
CA GLN A 10 51.23 -34.80 14.94
C GLN A 10 50.90 -35.66 13.70
N ILE A 11 50.70 -35.00 12.55
CA ILE A 11 50.94 -35.57 11.20
C ILE A 11 51.68 -34.53 10.32
N HIS A 12 52.60 -35.06 9.53
CA HIS A 12 53.71 -34.46 8.80
C HIS A 12 53.41 -33.39 7.73
N LYS A 13 54.32 -32.40 7.64
CA LYS A 13 54.60 -31.54 6.47
C LYS A 13 55.45 -32.26 5.41
N LYS A 14 55.24 -31.94 4.12
CA LYS A 14 56.32 -31.84 3.10
C LYS A 14 55.99 -30.80 2.01
N LYS A 15 56.91 -29.82 1.89
CA LYS A 15 57.45 -29.04 0.73
C LYS A 15 56.46 -28.40 -0.29
N PHE A 16 56.60 -27.17 -0.78
CA PHE A 16 57.78 -26.41 -1.29
C PHE A 16 57.56 -24.87 -1.18
N TYR A 17 58.67 -24.13 -1.12
CA TYR A 17 58.88 -22.64 -1.14
C TYR A 17 59.06 -22.11 -2.60
N PRO A 18 59.37 -20.82 -2.90
CA PRO A 18 59.01 -19.51 -2.31
C PRO A 18 58.82 -18.33 -3.33
N LEU A 19 58.72 -17.09 -2.78
CA LEU A 19 59.15 -15.76 -3.30
C LEU A 19 58.16 -15.01 -4.23
N PHE A 20 57.83 -13.72 -4.06
CA PHE A 20 58.59 -12.56 -3.57
C PHE A 20 57.69 -11.54 -2.85
N PHE A 21 58.23 -10.86 -1.83
CA PHE A 21 57.67 -9.64 -1.24
C PHE A 21 58.82 -8.74 -0.74
N PHE A 22 58.56 -7.42 -0.79
CA PHE A 22 59.18 -6.27 -0.09
C PHE A 22 60.37 -5.52 -0.73
N GLY A 23 60.11 -4.22 -0.99
CA GLY A 23 60.69 -3.16 -0.15
C GLY A 23 61.43 -1.99 -0.83
N CYS A 24 60.98 -0.78 -0.48
CA CYS A 24 61.75 0.47 -0.24
C CYS A 24 62.21 1.42 -1.39
N SER A 25 61.62 2.64 -1.35
CA SER A 25 62.22 3.99 -1.29
C SER A 25 63.35 4.48 -2.22
N CYS A 26 63.06 5.67 -2.81
CA CYS A 26 63.86 6.91 -2.80
C CYS A 26 64.84 7.27 -3.95
N ILE A 27 64.49 8.41 -4.60
CA ILE A 27 65.33 9.54 -5.11
C ILE A 27 66.13 9.35 -6.43
N PHE A 28 65.80 10.11 -7.50
CA PHE A 28 66.59 11.24 -8.07
C PHE A 28 66.13 11.68 -9.48
N SER A 29 66.11 13.00 -9.67
CA SER A 29 66.39 13.80 -10.88
C SER A 29 65.25 14.27 -11.81
N ASP A 30 65.04 15.59 -11.71
CA ASP A 30 64.55 16.55 -12.70
C ASP A 30 65.26 16.47 -14.07
N TYR A 31 64.60 16.86 -15.18
CA TYR A 31 64.79 18.15 -15.88
C TYR A 31 64.14 18.19 -17.29
N LEU A 32 63.79 19.43 -17.70
CA LEU A 32 63.28 19.94 -19.00
C LEU A 32 61.79 19.68 -19.34
N GLY A 33 60.95 20.69 -19.59
CA GLY A 33 61.18 22.13 -19.70
C GLY A 33 59.88 22.93 -19.84
N ASN A 34 59.88 24.11 -19.22
CA ASN A 34 58.87 25.16 -19.32
C ASN A 34 58.84 25.83 -20.70
N MET A 35 57.67 26.32 -21.15
CA MET A 35 57.48 27.60 -21.87
C MET A 35 55.98 27.97 -21.85
N ILE A 36 55.50 28.75 -20.88
CA ILE A 36 55.15 30.19 -20.95
C ILE A 36 54.39 30.62 -22.22
N ARG A 37 53.09 30.99 -22.09
CA ARG A 37 52.55 32.37 -22.24
C ARG A 37 51.02 32.39 -22.38
N ALA A 38 50.38 33.20 -21.56
CA ALA A 38 49.00 33.70 -21.72
C ALA A 38 48.98 34.93 -22.67
N PRO A 39 47.92 35.75 -22.71
CA PRO A 39 46.83 35.79 -23.69
C PRO A 39 46.89 37.06 -24.58
N LEU A 40 46.13 37.15 -25.68
CA LEU A 40 45.77 38.47 -26.25
C LEU A 40 44.58 38.46 -27.23
N VAL A 41 43.81 39.52 -27.06
CA VAL A 41 42.59 40.01 -27.70
C VAL A 41 42.86 40.57 -29.11
N LYS A 42 41.85 40.51 -30.00
CA LYS A 42 41.26 41.59 -30.85
C LYS A 42 41.00 41.22 -32.33
N ALA A 43 39.71 41.20 -32.67
CA ALA A 43 39.01 41.94 -33.73
C ALA A 43 39.48 41.91 -35.21
N LEU A 44 38.52 41.52 -36.07
CA LEU A 44 38.10 42.05 -37.39
C LEU A 44 37.48 40.87 -38.16
N GLY A 45 36.32 40.90 -38.80
CA GLY A 45 35.41 41.97 -39.18
C GLY A 45 34.69 41.54 -40.46
N THR A 46 33.35 41.53 -40.40
CA THR A 46 32.39 41.80 -41.49
C THR A 46 32.27 40.89 -42.72
N LEU A 47 31.05 40.37 -42.91
CA LEU A 47 30.18 40.37 -44.11
C LEU A 47 28.93 39.53 -43.73
N GLY A 48 27.66 39.92 -43.83
CA GLY A 48 26.95 41.13 -44.24
C GLY A 48 25.46 40.96 -43.84
N SER A 49 24.79 42.06 -43.52
CA SER A 49 23.34 42.19 -43.26
C SER A 49 22.52 42.22 -44.58
N PRO A 50 21.22 42.59 -44.65
CA PRO A 50 20.23 42.97 -43.62
C PRO A 50 18.81 42.39 -43.84
N THR A 51 17.94 42.44 -42.83
CA THR A 51 16.63 43.13 -42.77
C THR A 51 15.89 42.50 -41.58
N HIS A 52 15.13 43.12 -40.68
CA HIS A 52 14.62 44.46 -40.45
C HIS A 52 14.54 44.66 -38.92
N LYS A 53 14.88 45.83 -38.41
CA LYS A 53 14.37 46.38 -37.13
C LYS A 53 14.07 47.85 -37.35
N ILE A 54 12.86 48.26 -36.98
CA ILE A 54 12.34 49.59 -36.55
C ILE A 54 10.83 49.28 -36.35
N ALA A 55 10.25 49.20 -35.15
CA ALA A 55 9.72 50.26 -34.29
C ALA A 55 8.67 49.51 -33.42
N SER A 56 8.82 49.40 -32.10
CA SER A 56 8.22 50.26 -31.07
C SER A 56 6.69 50.41 -31.13
N GLN A 57 6.06 50.02 -30.02
CA GLN A 57 4.73 50.34 -29.50
C GLN A 57 3.55 49.40 -29.81
N ALA A 58 2.80 49.14 -28.73
CA ALA A 58 1.49 48.49 -28.62
C ALA A 58 1.44 46.94 -28.65
N VAL A 59 1.92 46.31 -27.57
CA VAL A 59 1.31 45.05 -27.11
C VAL A 59 0.68 45.32 -25.76
N ARG A 60 -0.65 45.21 -25.74
CA ARG A 60 -1.51 45.37 -24.57
C ARG A 60 -1.02 44.45 -23.46
N THR A 61 -0.55 45.03 -22.38
CA THR A 61 -0.42 44.34 -21.09
C THR A 61 -1.83 44.04 -20.59
N SER A 62 -2.30 42.82 -20.86
CA SER A 62 -3.36 42.21 -20.06
C SER A 62 -2.82 42.08 -18.65
N ALA A 63 -3.34 42.89 -17.73
CA ALA A 63 -3.00 42.84 -16.33
C ALA A 63 -3.30 41.42 -15.82
N VAL A 64 -2.25 40.61 -15.65
CA VAL A 64 -2.28 39.49 -14.71
C VAL A 64 -2.48 40.17 -13.35
N ALA A 65 -3.70 40.08 -12.83
CA ALA A 65 -3.96 40.43 -11.45
C ALA A 65 -3.03 39.55 -10.61
N ALA A 66 -1.91 40.14 -10.17
CA ALA A 66 -1.03 39.55 -9.21
C ALA A 66 -1.88 39.29 -7.96
N GLN A 67 -2.26 38.02 -7.77
CA GLN A 67 -2.78 37.57 -6.50
C GLN A 67 -1.69 37.90 -5.49
N THR A 68 -1.98 38.87 -4.62
CA THR A 68 -1.19 39.11 -3.42
C THR A 68 -0.92 37.76 -2.77
N PRO A 69 0.34 37.31 -2.61
CA PRO A 69 0.61 36.10 -1.88
C PRO A 69 0.01 36.30 -0.49
N ALA A 70 -0.88 35.39 -0.08
CA ALA A 70 -1.40 35.38 1.27
C ALA A 70 -0.20 35.51 2.23
N LYS A 71 -0.21 36.56 3.06
CA LYS A 71 0.89 36.89 3.97
C LYS A 71 1.18 35.65 4.81
N ALA A 72 2.36 35.05 4.66
CA ALA A 72 2.73 33.85 5.40
C ALA A 72 2.52 34.11 6.91
N PRO A 73 1.89 33.18 7.65
CA PRO A 73 1.58 33.39 9.05
C PRO A 73 2.85 33.71 9.84
N GLU A 74 2.75 34.67 10.77
CA GLU A 74 3.87 35.07 11.62
C GLU A 74 4.27 33.88 12.52
N LYS A 75 5.42 33.27 12.24
CA LYS A 75 5.93 32.13 13.02
C LYS A 75 6.30 32.57 14.42
N PHE A 76 5.94 31.80 15.43
CA PHE A 76 6.36 32.03 16.81
C PHE A 76 7.79 31.56 17.01
N GLU A 77 8.59 32.36 17.69
CA GLU A 77 9.91 31.95 18.17
C GLU A 77 9.76 31.39 19.59
N VAL A 78 10.22 30.16 19.78
CA VAL A 78 10.25 29.44 21.05
C VAL A 78 11.62 28.81 21.24
N PHE A 79 11.98 28.49 22.48
CA PHE A 79 13.27 27.90 22.82
C PHE A 79 13.06 26.50 23.39
N VAL A 80 13.71 25.49 22.80
CA VAL A 80 13.73 24.11 23.32
C VAL A 80 15.16 23.84 23.78
N ASP A 81 15.37 23.68 25.09
CA ASP A 81 16.71 23.50 25.69
C ASP A 81 17.71 24.57 25.20
N ASP A 82 17.28 25.84 25.25
CA ASP A 82 18.00 27.04 24.78
C ASP A 82 18.24 27.13 23.26
N ILE A 83 17.72 26.18 22.47
CA ILE A 83 17.79 26.21 21.01
C ILE A 83 16.55 26.94 20.46
N PRO A 84 16.71 28.06 19.74
CA PRO A 84 15.58 28.79 19.15
C PRO A 84 15.00 28.03 17.95
N VAL A 85 13.67 27.87 17.92
CA VAL A 85 12.91 27.24 16.85
C VAL A 85 11.71 28.11 16.45
N LYS A 86 11.50 28.25 15.14
CA LYS A 86 10.39 29.01 14.57
C LYS A 86 9.26 28.07 14.16
N VAL A 87 8.15 28.14 14.87
CA VAL A 87 7.02 27.22 14.75
C VAL A 87 5.76 27.94 14.28
N ALA A 88 4.86 27.22 13.62
CA ALA A 88 3.58 27.76 13.21
C ALA A 88 2.67 27.96 14.46
N PRO A 89 1.74 28.92 14.43
CA PRO A 89 0.71 29.00 15.45
C PRO A 89 -0.09 27.69 15.55
N GLY A 90 -0.39 27.24 16.77
CA GLY A 90 -1.12 25.99 17.02
C GLY A 90 -0.25 24.74 17.10
N THR A 91 1.04 24.81 16.74
CA THR A 91 1.99 23.70 16.96
C THR A 91 2.11 23.38 18.46
N THR A 92 2.07 22.09 18.81
CA THR A 92 2.21 21.63 20.20
C THR A 92 3.66 21.68 20.67
N VAL A 93 3.88 21.71 21.98
CA VAL A 93 5.24 21.64 22.57
C VAL A 93 5.98 20.37 22.11
N LEU A 94 5.26 19.24 21.95
CA LEU A 94 5.84 17.99 21.47
C LEU A 94 6.36 18.11 20.03
N GLN A 95 5.56 18.69 19.13
CA GLN A 95 5.97 18.91 17.74
C GLN A 95 7.11 19.92 17.64
N ALA A 96 7.09 20.99 18.44
CA ALA A 96 8.17 21.96 18.49
C ALA A 96 9.51 21.33 18.94
N ALA A 97 9.47 20.41 19.91
CA ALA A 97 10.65 19.66 20.34
C ALA A 97 11.14 18.68 19.24
N ALA A 98 10.22 18.00 18.55
CA ALA A 98 10.56 17.10 17.45
C ALA A 98 11.26 17.82 16.28
N MET A 99 10.89 19.07 15.98
CA MET A 99 11.57 19.90 14.96
C MET A 99 13.03 20.21 15.29
N VAL A 100 13.43 20.15 16.56
CA VAL A 100 14.81 20.33 17.05
C VAL A 100 15.54 18.98 17.20
N GLY A 101 14.85 17.86 16.90
CA GLY A 101 15.38 16.51 17.06
C GLY A 101 15.26 15.96 18.48
N VAL A 102 14.48 16.60 19.36
CA VAL A 102 14.23 16.12 20.72
C VAL A 102 12.93 15.32 20.76
N GLU A 103 13.04 14.00 20.94
CA GLU A 103 11.89 13.11 21.10
C GLU A 103 11.42 13.04 22.55
N ILE A 104 10.21 13.54 22.81
CA ILE A 104 9.59 13.49 24.14
C ILE A 104 8.84 12.14 24.30
N PRO A 105 9.02 11.40 25.42
CA PRO A 105 8.37 10.11 25.63
C PRO A 105 6.85 10.24 25.66
N ARG A 106 6.17 9.29 25.00
CA ARG A 106 4.72 9.33 24.73
C ARG A 106 4.10 7.93 24.77
N PHE A 107 2.89 7.84 25.32
CA PHE A 107 2.07 6.61 25.29
C PHE A 107 0.67 6.79 24.70
N CYS A 108 -0.02 7.89 25.01
CA CYS A 108 -1.36 8.12 24.44
C CYS A 108 -1.30 8.96 23.15
N TYR A 109 -0.31 9.85 23.02
CA TYR A 109 -0.19 10.68 21.83
C TYR A 109 0.17 9.81 20.62
N HIS A 110 -0.51 10.08 19.51
CA HIS A 110 -0.27 9.49 18.20
C HIS A 110 -0.44 10.64 17.21
N GLU A 111 0.42 10.75 16.19
CA GLU A 111 0.44 11.91 15.30
C GLU A 111 -0.82 12.02 14.44
N ARG A 112 -1.39 10.87 14.09
CA ARG A 112 -2.60 10.74 13.26
C ARG A 112 -3.91 10.57 14.04
N LEU A 113 -3.90 10.64 15.38
CA LEU A 113 -5.10 10.55 16.21
C LEU A 113 -5.32 11.84 17.00
N ALA A 114 -6.56 12.14 17.38
CA ALA A 114 -6.86 13.29 18.22
C ALA A 114 -6.11 13.25 19.56
N VAL A 115 -5.70 14.41 20.08
CA VAL A 115 -4.94 14.49 21.33
C VAL A 115 -5.83 14.14 22.53
N ALA A 116 -5.40 13.17 23.35
CA ALA A 116 -6.13 12.75 24.55
C ALA A 116 -5.59 13.37 25.86
N GLY A 117 -4.31 13.14 26.18
CA GLY A 117 -3.69 13.60 27.43
C GLY A 117 -3.88 12.69 28.64
N ASN A 118 -4.22 11.41 28.43
CA ASN A 118 -4.56 10.46 29.52
C ASN A 118 -3.34 9.93 30.29
N CYS A 119 -2.19 9.75 29.62
CA CYS A 119 -1.02 9.06 30.20
C CYS A 119 -0.03 9.96 30.95
N ARG A 120 0.01 11.27 30.66
CA ARG A 120 0.95 12.24 31.25
C ARG A 120 2.46 11.91 31.15
N MET A 121 2.90 10.98 30.30
CA MET A 121 4.33 10.68 30.13
C MET A 121 5.13 11.85 29.50
N CYS A 122 4.46 12.68 28.71
CA CYS A 122 5.05 13.82 28.00
C CYS A 122 5.14 15.10 28.84
N LEU A 123 5.14 15.00 30.18
CA LEU A 123 5.28 16.18 31.04
C LEU A 123 6.67 16.82 30.84
N VAL A 124 6.68 18.15 30.66
CA VAL A 124 7.90 18.95 30.52
C VAL A 124 7.78 20.25 31.31
N GLU A 125 8.92 20.79 31.75
CA GLU A 125 8.99 22.11 32.37
C GLU A 125 8.96 23.20 31.30
N VAL A 126 8.05 24.16 31.47
CA VAL A 126 8.03 25.40 30.69
C VAL A 126 8.29 26.55 31.65
N GLU A 127 9.19 27.45 31.26
CA GLU A 127 9.54 28.60 32.09
C GLU A 127 8.29 29.43 32.42
N LYS A 128 8.18 29.88 33.68
CA LYS A 128 7.02 30.60 34.23
C LYS A 128 5.73 29.78 34.37
N SER A 129 5.76 28.47 34.09
CA SER A 129 4.69 27.56 34.49
C SER A 129 4.98 26.99 35.89
N PRO A 130 4.05 27.08 36.87
CA PRO A 130 4.25 26.54 38.21
C PRO A 130 4.21 25.00 38.26
N LYS A 131 3.74 24.35 37.20
CA LYS A 131 3.61 22.89 37.09
C LYS A 131 4.10 22.39 35.73
N PRO A 132 4.60 21.14 35.62
CA PRO A 132 4.90 20.54 34.34
C PRO A 132 3.67 20.51 33.44
N VAL A 133 3.86 20.85 32.17
CA VAL A 133 2.78 20.88 31.17
C VAL A 133 2.83 19.63 30.31
N ALA A 134 1.67 19.16 29.85
CA ALA A 134 1.61 18.02 28.93
C ALA A 134 1.99 18.48 27.52
N ALA A 135 3.17 18.06 27.04
CA ALA A 135 3.72 18.54 25.78
C ALA A 135 2.85 18.22 24.56
N CYS A 136 2.10 17.11 24.59
CA CYS A 136 1.28 16.68 23.47
C CYS A 136 0.02 17.53 23.23
N ALA A 137 -0.45 18.26 24.24
CA ALA A 137 -1.71 19.01 24.18
C ALA A 137 -1.50 20.52 24.27
N MET A 138 -0.42 20.96 24.92
CA MET A 138 -0.16 22.38 25.12
C MET A 138 0.35 23.01 23.82
N PRO A 139 -0.37 23.98 23.21
CA PRO A 139 0.16 24.76 22.10
C PRO A 139 1.27 25.69 22.60
N VAL A 140 2.26 25.92 21.76
CA VAL A 140 3.39 26.80 22.06
C VAL A 140 3.00 28.28 21.96
N MET A 141 3.52 29.10 22.87
CA MET A 141 3.36 30.56 22.84
C MET A 141 4.70 31.25 22.59
N LYS A 142 4.66 32.44 21.99
CA LYS A 142 5.85 33.23 21.67
C LYS A 142 6.71 33.48 22.92
N GLY A 143 8.00 33.20 22.81
CA GLY A 143 8.99 33.42 23.87
C GLY A 143 9.01 32.35 24.97
N TRP A 144 8.27 31.25 24.83
CA TRP A 144 8.36 30.13 25.75
C TRP A 144 9.73 29.46 25.70
N ARG A 145 10.20 29.07 26.87
CA ARG A 145 11.43 28.29 27.08
C ARG A 145 11.04 26.94 27.67
N ILE A 146 11.15 25.90 26.85
CA ILE A 146 10.82 24.51 27.17
C ILE A 146 12.10 23.81 27.57
N LYS A 147 12.13 23.22 28.77
CA LYS A 147 13.26 22.43 29.26
C LYS A 147 12.86 20.96 29.29
N THR A 148 13.43 20.15 28.40
CA THR A 148 13.05 18.75 28.24
C THR A 148 13.84 17.80 29.16
N ASN A 149 14.95 18.28 29.72
CA ASN A 149 15.86 17.52 30.58
C ASN A 149 16.12 18.17 31.96
N SER A 150 15.18 18.96 32.46
CA SER A 150 15.27 19.51 33.82
C SER A 150 15.02 18.44 34.89
N GLU A 151 15.48 18.68 36.13
CA GLU A 151 15.24 17.76 37.24
C GLU A 151 13.73 17.55 37.48
N LEU A 152 12.93 18.61 37.36
CA LEU A 152 11.47 18.53 37.47
C LEU A 152 10.87 17.63 36.38
N THR A 153 11.34 17.77 35.13
CA THR A 153 10.86 16.96 34.00
C THR A 153 11.22 15.49 34.18
N ARG A 154 12.44 15.19 34.63
CA ARG A 154 12.88 13.81 34.91
C ARG A 154 12.06 13.17 36.02
N LYS A 155 11.89 13.85 37.17
CA LYS A 155 11.06 13.36 38.28
C LYS A 155 9.61 13.12 37.87
N ALA A 156 9.04 13.99 37.02
CA ALA A 156 7.69 13.81 36.51
C ALA A 156 7.56 12.54 35.66
N ARG A 157 8.54 12.26 34.78
CA ARG A 157 8.58 11.04 33.95
C ARG A 157 8.77 9.78 34.79
N GLU A 158 9.70 9.81 35.75
CA GLU A 158 9.94 8.70 36.69
C GLU A 158 8.67 8.36 37.49
N GLY A 159 7.97 9.37 38.02
CA GLY A 159 6.72 9.19 38.76
C GLY A 159 5.59 8.61 37.92
N VAL A 160 5.41 9.10 36.68
CA VAL A 160 4.40 8.56 35.76
C VAL A 160 4.72 7.12 35.39
N MET A 161 5.98 6.80 35.08
CA MET A 161 6.42 5.45 34.75
C MET A 161 6.16 4.48 35.91
N GLU A 162 6.43 4.91 37.14
CA GLU A 162 6.15 4.10 38.33
C GLU A 162 4.66 3.78 38.47
N PHE A 163 3.76 4.75 38.26
CA PHE A 163 2.32 4.50 38.28
C PHE A 163 1.86 3.54 37.18
N LEU A 164 2.46 3.63 35.98
CA LEU A 164 2.15 2.71 34.89
C LEU A 164 2.58 1.28 35.23
N LEU A 165 3.77 1.11 35.82
CA LEU A 165 4.32 -0.21 36.19
C LEU A 165 3.71 -0.78 37.49
N MET A 166 3.09 0.06 38.32
CA MET A 166 2.48 -0.33 39.60
C MET A 166 1.50 -1.49 39.43
N ASN A 167 0.56 -1.37 38.49
CA ASN A 167 -0.47 -2.37 38.22
C ASN A 167 -0.23 -3.17 36.92
N HIS A 168 0.90 -2.97 36.24
CA HIS A 168 1.25 -3.73 35.04
C HIS A 168 1.78 -5.14 35.43
N PRO A 169 1.40 -6.21 34.70
CA PRO A 169 1.82 -7.57 34.98
C PRO A 169 3.28 -7.81 34.60
N LEU A 170 3.91 -8.80 35.24
CA LEU A 170 5.29 -9.22 35.00
C LEU A 170 5.40 -10.19 33.79
N ASP A 171 4.73 -9.82 32.71
CA ASP A 171 4.50 -10.70 31.56
C ASP A 171 5.54 -10.57 30.45
N CYS A 172 6.56 -9.71 30.61
CA CYS A 172 7.53 -9.38 29.56
C CYS A 172 8.11 -10.62 28.83
N PRO A 173 8.44 -11.75 29.50
CA PRO A 173 8.96 -12.94 28.81
C PRO A 173 7.96 -13.60 27.87
N ILE A 174 6.68 -13.68 28.28
CA ILE A 174 5.62 -14.30 27.49
C ILE A 174 4.94 -13.30 26.55
N CYS A 175 5.14 -12.00 26.74
CA CYS A 175 4.57 -10.95 25.92
C CYS A 175 5.15 -10.98 24.50
N ASP A 176 4.28 -11.00 23.47
CA ASP A 176 4.70 -10.99 22.07
C ASP A 176 5.38 -9.69 21.66
N GLN A 177 5.02 -8.58 22.30
CA GLN A 177 5.62 -7.27 22.08
C GLN A 177 6.90 -7.06 22.90
N GLY A 178 7.31 -8.04 23.73
CA GLY A 178 8.57 -7.96 24.45
C GLY A 178 9.74 -7.80 23.47
N GLY A 179 10.54 -6.74 23.65
CA GLY A 179 11.61 -6.33 22.73
C GLY A 179 11.25 -5.28 21.68
N GLU A 180 9.96 -4.93 21.53
CA GLU A 180 9.50 -3.80 20.72
C GLU A 180 8.36 -3.03 21.42
N CYS A 181 8.41 -3.00 22.75
CA CYS A 181 7.37 -2.42 23.60
C CYS A 181 7.79 -1.01 24.04
N ASP A 182 6.99 0.00 23.66
CA ASP A 182 7.23 1.40 24.07
C ASP A 182 7.36 1.50 25.60
N LEU A 183 6.56 0.74 26.35
CA LEU A 183 6.59 0.76 27.82
C LEU A 183 7.90 0.21 28.36
N GLN A 184 8.44 -0.85 27.75
CA GLN A 184 9.71 -1.43 28.14
C GLN A 184 10.86 -0.45 27.84
N ASP A 185 10.89 0.09 26.63
CA ASP A 185 11.98 0.96 26.18
C ASP A 185 12.00 2.28 26.96
N GLN A 186 10.83 2.89 27.15
CA GLN A 186 10.71 4.13 27.92
C GLN A 186 10.92 3.91 29.42
N ALA A 187 10.58 2.74 29.98
CA ALA A 187 10.91 2.41 31.37
C ALA A 187 12.42 2.32 31.57
N MET A 188 13.13 1.68 30.63
CA MET A 188 14.59 1.57 30.67
C MET A 188 15.29 2.92 30.46
N ALA A 189 14.74 3.79 29.60
CA ALA A 189 15.36 5.07 29.26
C ALA A 189 15.03 6.22 30.23
N PHE A 190 13.80 6.30 30.73
CA PHE A 190 13.28 7.44 31.51
C PHE A 190 12.67 7.06 32.87
N GLY A 191 12.51 5.77 33.15
CA GLY A 191 11.95 5.27 34.40
C GLY A 191 12.98 5.16 35.53
N SER A 192 12.48 4.91 36.75
CA SER A 192 13.29 4.49 37.90
C SER A 192 13.80 3.05 37.73
N ASP A 193 14.94 2.73 38.33
CA ASP A 193 15.57 1.40 38.29
C ASP A 193 14.86 0.36 39.18
N ARG A 194 14.05 0.82 40.13
CA ARG A 194 13.41 -0.02 41.15
C ARG A 194 11.95 0.36 41.36
N SER A 195 11.15 -0.64 41.70
CA SER A 195 9.77 -0.46 42.18
C SER A 195 9.75 -0.19 43.68
N ARG A 196 8.88 0.71 44.12
CA ARG A 196 8.53 0.89 45.54
C ARG A 196 7.22 0.22 45.92
N PHE A 197 6.46 -0.27 44.94
CA PHE A 197 5.18 -0.92 45.17
C PHE A 197 5.40 -2.28 45.84
N THR A 198 5.23 -2.28 47.15
CA THR A 198 5.04 -3.48 47.98
C THR A 198 3.59 -3.47 48.41
N ASP A 199 2.83 -4.47 47.99
CA ASP A 199 1.44 -4.62 48.39
C ASP A 199 1.39 -5.06 49.86
N ILE A 200 1.16 -4.09 50.75
CA ILE A 200 1.14 -4.28 52.21
C ILE A 200 -0.07 -5.12 52.63
N ASP A 201 -1.16 -5.05 51.88
CA ASP A 201 -2.45 -5.67 52.20
C ASP A 201 -2.69 -7.02 51.49
N HIS A 202 -1.68 -7.53 50.76
CA HIS A 202 -1.77 -8.77 49.96
C HIS A 202 -2.94 -8.80 48.94
N THR A 203 -3.41 -7.63 48.50
CA THR A 203 -4.50 -7.48 47.52
C THR A 203 -4.09 -7.80 46.07
N GLY A 204 -2.79 -7.88 45.80
CA GLY A 204 -2.18 -8.12 44.51
C GLY A 204 -2.22 -6.92 43.57
N LYS A 205 -1.52 -7.05 42.44
CA LYS A 205 -1.76 -6.18 41.27
C LYS A 205 -3.15 -6.48 40.72
N ARG A 206 -3.81 -5.49 40.14
CA ARG A 206 -5.08 -5.72 39.42
C ARG A 206 -4.87 -6.73 38.28
N ALA A 207 -5.87 -7.56 38.04
CA ALA A 207 -5.96 -8.43 36.87
C ALA A 207 -7.30 -8.20 36.18
N VAL A 208 -7.29 -8.21 34.85
CA VAL A 208 -8.46 -7.95 34.01
C VAL A 208 -8.70 -9.18 33.13
N GLU A 209 -9.96 -9.57 33.01
CA GLU A 209 -10.38 -10.64 32.10
C GLU A 209 -10.12 -10.25 30.64
N ASP A 210 -9.62 -11.21 29.87
CA ASP A 210 -9.37 -11.03 28.44
C ASP A 210 -10.67 -11.03 27.64
N LYS A 211 -10.81 -10.09 26.70
CA LYS A 211 -12.03 -9.89 25.91
C LYS A 211 -11.85 -10.40 24.49
N ASP A 212 -12.65 -11.36 24.03
CA ASP A 212 -12.52 -11.83 22.64
C ASP A 212 -13.16 -10.85 21.65
N ILE A 213 -12.31 -10.12 20.92
CA ILE A 213 -12.74 -9.12 19.92
C ILE A 213 -12.58 -9.62 18.48
N GLY A 214 -12.18 -10.88 18.24
CA GLY A 214 -12.12 -11.44 16.90
C GLY A 214 -10.92 -12.34 16.62
N PRO A 215 -10.86 -12.96 15.44
CA PRO A 215 -9.81 -13.92 15.10
C PRO A 215 -8.44 -13.29 14.78
N LEU A 216 -8.38 -11.96 14.60
CA LEU A 216 -7.18 -11.24 14.17
C LEU A 216 -6.37 -10.68 15.35
N VAL A 217 -7.05 -10.03 16.30
CA VAL A 217 -6.41 -9.36 17.44
C VAL A 217 -6.58 -10.23 18.69
N LYS A 218 -5.45 -10.61 19.29
CA LYS A 218 -5.40 -11.25 20.60
C LYS A 218 -5.33 -10.18 21.67
N THR A 219 -6.14 -10.34 22.70
CA THR A 219 -6.34 -9.38 23.77
C THR A 219 -5.81 -9.97 25.07
N ILE A 220 -4.92 -9.25 25.73
CA ILE A 220 -4.48 -9.54 27.10
C ILE A 220 -4.64 -8.25 27.91
N MET A 221 -5.83 -8.04 28.46
CA MET A 221 -6.24 -6.72 28.95
C MET A 221 -5.55 -6.31 30.26
N THR A 222 -5.02 -7.27 31.01
CA THR A 222 -4.21 -6.99 32.20
C THR A 222 -2.97 -6.14 31.86
N ARG A 223 -2.44 -6.23 30.63
CA ARG A 223 -1.29 -5.43 30.16
C ARG A 223 -1.68 -4.00 29.76
N CYS A 224 -2.97 -3.71 29.59
CA CYS A 224 -3.43 -2.42 29.09
C CYS A 224 -3.16 -1.28 30.10
N ILE A 225 -2.56 -0.20 29.63
CA ILE A 225 -2.25 1.01 30.42
C ILE A 225 -3.30 2.12 30.27
N HIS A 226 -4.46 1.80 29.68
CA HIS A 226 -5.56 2.75 29.47
C HIS A 226 -5.19 4.02 28.70
N CYS A 227 -4.31 3.91 27.70
CA CYS A 227 -3.90 5.04 26.88
C CYS A 227 -4.97 5.52 25.87
N THR A 228 -6.06 4.75 25.72
CA THR A 228 -7.20 4.99 24.81
C THR A 228 -6.84 5.26 23.34
N ARG A 229 -5.65 4.82 22.87
CA ARG A 229 -5.27 4.90 21.44
C ARG A 229 -6.21 4.07 20.56
N CYS A 230 -6.48 2.82 20.95
CA CYS A 230 -7.34 1.91 20.19
C CYS A 230 -8.79 2.42 20.06
N ILE A 231 -9.34 3.06 21.09
CA ILE A 231 -10.69 3.63 21.07
C ILE A 231 -10.77 4.78 20.08
N ARG A 232 -9.81 5.72 20.13
CA ARG A 232 -9.73 6.83 19.17
C ARG A 232 -9.54 6.35 17.75
N PHE A 233 -8.67 5.37 17.53
CA PHE A 233 -8.51 4.76 16.22
C PHE A 233 -9.82 4.15 15.70
N ALA A 234 -10.50 3.36 16.55
CA ALA A 234 -11.74 2.71 16.17
C ALA A 234 -12.83 3.74 15.79
N SER A 235 -12.94 4.84 16.54
CA SER A 235 -13.93 5.89 16.29
C SER A 235 -13.55 6.83 15.13
N GLU A 236 -12.33 7.34 15.12
CA GLU A 236 -11.89 8.38 14.17
C GLU A 236 -11.49 7.82 12.82
N ILE A 237 -10.79 6.67 12.78
CA ILE A 237 -10.15 6.15 11.55
C ILE A 237 -10.88 4.94 10.99
N ALA A 238 -11.18 3.93 11.82
CA ALA A 238 -11.93 2.76 11.35
C ALA A 238 -13.43 3.06 11.21
N GLY A 239 -13.94 4.05 11.95
CA GLY A 239 -15.34 4.44 11.95
C GLY A 239 -16.30 3.40 12.50
N VAL A 240 -15.84 2.64 13.49
CA VAL A 240 -16.62 1.65 14.21
C VAL A 240 -16.47 1.91 15.71
N ASP A 241 -17.53 2.42 16.33
CA ASP A 241 -17.57 2.77 17.76
C ASP A 241 -17.82 1.54 18.66
N ASP A 242 -17.11 0.44 18.41
CA ASP A 242 -17.27 -0.81 19.16
C ASP A 242 -16.37 -0.87 20.41
N LEU A 243 -15.20 -0.23 20.35
CA LEU A 243 -14.27 -0.16 21.47
C LEU A 243 -14.57 1.07 22.33
N GLY A 244 -14.66 0.88 23.65
CA GLY A 244 -14.88 1.97 24.60
C GLY A 244 -14.25 1.72 25.96
N THR A 245 -14.46 2.66 26.87
CA THR A 245 -14.12 2.51 28.29
C THR A 245 -15.37 2.16 29.09
N THR A 246 -15.30 1.10 29.88
CA THR A 246 -16.35 0.71 30.83
C THR A 246 -15.81 0.82 32.26
N GLY A 247 -16.65 1.18 33.22
CA GLY A 247 -16.22 1.40 34.60
C GLY A 247 -15.49 2.73 34.83
N ARG A 248 -14.84 2.87 35.99
CA ARG A 248 -14.10 4.07 36.41
C ARG A 248 -12.97 3.73 37.39
N GLY A 249 -12.00 4.62 37.53
CA GLY A 249 -10.88 4.43 38.46
C GLY A 249 -9.95 3.30 38.01
N ASN A 250 -9.47 2.49 38.95
CA ASN A 250 -8.56 1.38 38.65
C ASN A 250 -9.25 0.20 37.95
N ASP A 251 -10.56 0.04 38.17
CA ASP A 251 -11.40 -1.01 37.58
C ASP A 251 -11.99 -0.61 36.23
N MET A 252 -11.55 0.53 35.68
CA MET A 252 -11.87 0.89 34.30
C MET A 252 -11.26 -0.16 33.35
N GLN A 253 -12.03 -0.59 32.35
CA GLN A 253 -11.62 -1.57 31.36
C GLN A 253 -11.79 -1.00 29.96
N ILE A 254 -10.86 -1.33 29.07
CA ILE A 254 -10.97 -1.04 27.64
C ILE A 254 -11.41 -2.31 26.92
N GLY A 255 -12.45 -2.20 26.10
CA GLY A 255 -12.95 -3.32 25.31
C GLY A 255 -14.34 -3.02 24.77
N THR A 256 -15.01 -4.08 24.32
CA THR A 256 -16.43 -4.03 23.98
C THR A 256 -17.25 -4.30 25.25
N TYR A 257 -18.32 -3.53 25.49
CA TYR A 257 -19.17 -3.76 26.67
C TYR A 257 -19.88 -5.12 26.63
N VAL A 258 -20.32 -5.52 25.44
CA VAL A 258 -20.87 -6.84 25.16
C VAL A 258 -19.83 -7.68 24.40
N GLU A 259 -19.97 -9.01 24.41
CA GLU A 259 -19.22 -9.89 23.53
C GLU A 259 -19.61 -9.63 22.07
N LYS A 260 -18.89 -8.69 21.44
CA LYS A 260 -19.05 -8.30 20.05
C LYS A 260 -17.68 -8.31 19.41
N LEU A 261 -17.59 -8.90 18.23
CA LEU A 261 -16.35 -8.92 17.47
C LEU A 261 -16.12 -7.52 16.86
N PHE A 262 -14.87 -7.05 16.90
CA PHE A 262 -14.44 -5.82 16.28
C PHE A 262 -14.26 -6.07 14.77
N LEU A 263 -15.36 -5.93 14.03
CA LEU A 263 -15.45 -6.24 12.61
C LEU A 263 -15.26 -4.98 11.76
N THR A 264 -14.02 -4.76 11.33
CA THR A 264 -13.65 -3.73 10.35
C THR A 264 -12.51 -4.27 9.49
N GLU A 265 -12.36 -3.73 8.30
CA GLU A 265 -11.31 -3.98 7.32
C GLU A 265 -9.93 -3.44 7.75
N LEU A 266 -9.86 -2.62 8.80
CA LEU A 266 -8.65 -1.99 9.37
C LEU A 266 -8.38 -2.42 10.82
N SER A 267 -8.97 -3.53 11.28
CA SER A 267 -9.01 -3.90 12.70
C SER A 267 -7.61 -4.18 13.27
N GLY A 268 -6.70 -4.73 12.47
CA GLY A 268 -5.36 -5.12 12.84
C GLY A 268 -4.41 -3.95 13.11
N ASN A 269 -4.73 -2.73 12.68
CA ASN A 269 -3.91 -1.54 12.96
C ASN A 269 -3.88 -1.18 14.45
N VAL A 270 -4.86 -1.62 15.24
CA VAL A 270 -4.84 -1.43 16.70
C VAL A 270 -3.66 -2.15 17.37
N ILE A 271 -3.08 -3.15 16.71
CA ILE A 271 -1.89 -3.88 17.19
C ILE A 271 -0.68 -2.96 17.14
N ASP A 272 -0.45 -2.30 16.01
CA ASP A 272 0.70 -1.38 15.84
C ASP A 272 0.55 -0.14 16.73
N LEU A 273 -0.68 0.32 16.92
CA LEU A 273 -0.96 1.47 17.78
C LEU A 273 -0.77 1.19 19.27
N CYS A 274 -0.87 -0.07 19.68
CA CYS A 274 -0.80 -0.43 21.09
C CYS A 274 0.64 -0.24 21.58
N PRO A 275 0.89 0.68 22.53
CA PRO A 275 2.25 0.88 23.07
C PRO A 275 2.71 -0.28 23.97
N VAL A 276 1.84 -1.25 24.22
CA VAL A 276 2.01 -2.37 25.14
C VAL A 276 1.40 -3.62 24.52
N GLY A 277 1.88 -4.80 24.91
CA GLY A 277 1.40 -6.08 24.35
C GLY A 277 0.02 -6.53 24.86
N ALA A 278 -0.92 -5.60 25.00
CA ALA A 278 -2.31 -5.85 25.34
C ALA A 278 -3.15 -6.21 24.11
N LEU A 279 -2.82 -5.64 22.94
CA LEU A 279 -3.43 -5.97 21.65
C LEU A 279 -2.33 -6.51 20.75
N THR A 280 -2.29 -7.82 20.52
CA THR A 280 -1.24 -8.47 19.71
C THR A 280 -1.83 -9.23 18.53
N ASN A 281 -1.00 -9.55 17.55
CA ASN A 281 -1.40 -10.31 16.38
C ASN A 281 -1.67 -11.78 16.76
N LYS A 282 -2.95 -12.22 16.67
CA LYS A 282 -3.38 -13.58 17.06
C LYS A 282 -2.75 -14.65 16.16
N PRO A 283 -2.75 -14.54 14.81
CA PRO A 283 -2.02 -15.45 13.92
C PRO A 283 -0.51 -15.58 14.19
N TYR A 284 0.15 -14.50 14.61
CA TYR A 284 1.60 -14.45 14.87
C TYR A 284 1.97 -14.80 16.33
N SER A 285 0.99 -15.03 17.20
CA SER A 285 1.23 -15.15 18.64
C SER A 285 2.21 -16.28 18.97
N PHE A 286 3.26 -15.95 19.73
CA PHE A 286 4.34 -16.84 20.16
C PHE A 286 5.18 -17.50 19.04
N VAL A 287 5.09 -17.02 17.79
CA VAL A 287 5.85 -17.60 16.67
C VAL A 287 7.32 -17.18 16.67
N ALA A 288 7.59 -15.89 16.93
CA ALA A 288 8.95 -15.33 16.93
C ALA A 288 9.07 -14.11 17.85
N ARG A 289 10.29 -13.57 17.94
CA ARG A 289 10.60 -12.34 18.69
C ARG A 289 11.18 -11.25 17.77
N PRO A 290 10.98 -9.96 18.10
CA PRO A 290 11.35 -8.86 17.20
C PRO A 290 12.83 -8.81 16.81
N TRP A 291 13.73 -9.20 17.72
CA TRP A 291 15.18 -9.19 17.50
C TRP A 291 15.69 -10.33 16.60
N GLU A 292 14.88 -11.37 16.36
CA GLU A 292 15.24 -12.50 15.50
C GLU A 292 14.89 -12.26 14.03
N ILE A 293 14.08 -11.23 13.77
CA ILE A 293 13.41 -11.00 12.49
C ILE A 293 14.25 -10.07 11.62
N ARG A 294 14.34 -10.41 10.34
CA ARG A 294 14.84 -9.51 9.29
C ARG A 294 13.69 -8.69 8.74
N LYS A 295 13.90 -7.39 8.60
CA LYS A 295 12.93 -6.43 8.10
C LYS A 295 13.30 -6.03 6.68
N ILE A 296 12.41 -6.27 5.72
CA ILE A 296 12.65 -5.97 4.31
C ILE A 296 11.51 -5.08 3.84
N SER A 297 11.84 -3.88 3.36
CA SER A 297 10.83 -2.95 2.86
C SER A 297 10.34 -3.40 1.49
N SER A 298 9.03 -3.51 1.32
CA SER A 298 8.38 -3.92 0.08
C SER A 298 7.04 -3.19 -0.09
N ILE A 299 6.22 -3.64 -1.03
CA ILE A 299 4.93 -3.06 -1.39
C ILE A 299 3.87 -4.16 -1.38
N ASP A 300 2.66 -3.81 -0.96
CA ASP A 300 1.50 -4.68 -1.02
C ASP A 300 0.85 -4.70 -2.41
N VAL A 301 0.26 -5.84 -2.76
CA VAL A 301 -0.34 -6.10 -4.07
C VAL A 301 -1.76 -6.67 -3.97
N LEU A 302 -2.31 -6.86 -2.76
CA LEU A 302 -3.63 -7.47 -2.58
C LEU A 302 -4.79 -6.51 -2.89
N ASP A 303 -4.49 -5.22 -3.02
CA ASP A 303 -5.37 -4.18 -3.55
C ASP A 303 -4.61 -3.27 -4.53
N ALA A 304 -5.31 -2.35 -5.19
CA ALA A 304 -4.68 -1.39 -6.10
C ALA A 304 -4.08 -0.15 -5.41
N VAL A 305 -4.09 -0.07 -4.07
CA VAL A 305 -3.57 1.11 -3.35
C VAL A 305 -2.04 1.12 -3.38
N GLY A 306 -1.41 -0.07 -3.40
CA GLY A 306 0.05 -0.18 -3.39
C GLY A 306 0.62 0.27 -2.04
N SER A 307 0.05 -0.23 -0.94
CA SER A 307 0.44 0.15 0.41
C SER A 307 1.91 -0.18 0.68
N ASN A 308 2.66 0.75 1.29
CA ASN A 308 4.04 0.49 1.65
C ASN A 308 4.11 -0.43 2.87
N ILE A 309 4.91 -1.49 2.80
CA ILE A 309 4.99 -2.51 3.86
C ILE A 309 6.43 -2.85 4.25
N VAL A 310 6.57 -3.45 5.43
CA VAL A 310 7.77 -4.11 5.91
C VAL A 310 7.45 -5.59 6.09
N VAL A 311 8.06 -6.42 5.25
CA VAL A 311 7.96 -7.88 5.34
C VAL A 311 8.96 -8.35 6.40
N SER A 312 8.43 -8.96 7.46
CA SER A 312 9.23 -9.52 8.55
C SER A 312 9.45 -11.00 8.32
N THR A 313 10.71 -11.39 8.14
CA THR A 313 11.10 -12.77 7.81
C THR A 313 12.02 -13.38 8.85
N ARG A 314 11.95 -14.71 8.99
CA ARG A 314 12.91 -15.51 9.77
C ARG A 314 13.11 -16.82 9.01
N THR A 315 14.36 -17.30 8.90
CA THR A 315 14.66 -18.61 8.29
C THR A 315 13.98 -18.86 6.94
N ASN A 316 13.97 -17.84 6.06
CA ASN A 316 13.34 -17.87 4.74
C ASN A 316 11.81 -18.04 4.73
N GLU A 317 11.15 -17.65 5.82
CA GLU A 317 9.71 -17.71 5.97
C GLU A 317 9.17 -16.32 6.34
N VAL A 318 8.08 -15.90 5.69
CA VAL A 318 7.36 -14.66 6.06
C VAL A 318 6.54 -14.93 7.32
N LEU A 319 6.79 -14.16 8.38
CA LEU A 319 6.10 -14.35 9.66
C LEU A 319 4.98 -13.34 9.88
N ARG A 320 5.24 -12.07 9.56
CA ARG A 320 4.26 -10.97 9.68
C ARG A 320 4.56 -9.88 8.67
N ILE A 321 3.55 -9.04 8.41
CA ILE A 321 3.66 -7.85 7.57
C ILE A 321 3.25 -6.65 8.42
N LEU A 322 4.07 -5.61 8.42
CA LEU A 322 3.82 -4.34 9.09
C LEU A 322 3.70 -3.22 8.05
N PRO A 323 2.93 -2.15 8.30
CA PRO A 323 2.97 -0.96 7.46
C PRO A 323 4.34 -0.29 7.52
N ARG A 324 4.72 0.34 6.41
CA ARG A 324 5.79 1.35 6.37
C ARG A 324 5.13 2.70 6.13
N GLU A 325 5.65 3.71 6.81
CA GLU A 325 5.14 5.07 6.68
C GLU A 325 5.29 5.62 5.24
N ASN A 326 4.22 6.21 4.73
CA ASN A 326 4.19 6.98 3.49
C ASN A 326 2.98 7.92 3.47
N GLU A 327 3.24 9.22 3.66
CA GLU A 327 2.21 10.26 3.66
C GLU A 327 1.39 10.32 2.37
N ASP A 328 1.96 9.95 1.24
CA ASP A 328 1.27 10.04 -0.05
C ASP A 328 0.23 8.94 -0.24
N VAL A 329 0.43 7.77 0.39
CA VAL A 329 -0.35 6.55 0.13
C VAL A 329 -1.07 6.10 1.39
N ASN A 330 -0.41 5.35 2.25
CA ASN A 330 -1.04 4.60 3.33
C ASN A 330 -0.91 5.26 4.70
N GLU A 331 -0.31 6.45 4.81
CA GLU A 331 0.03 7.05 6.11
C GLU A 331 0.92 6.08 6.87
N GLU A 332 0.38 5.43 7.91
CA GLU A 332 0.99 4.32 8.64
C GLU A 332 0.04 3.11 8.74
N TRP A 333 -1.11 3.17 8.06
CA TRP A 333 -2.15 2.17 8.14
C TRP A 333 -1.93 1.06 7.12
N LEU A 334 -2.49 -0.11 7.41
CA LEU A 334 -2.51 -1.23 6.50
C LEU A 334 -3.86 -1.94 6.58
N ALA A 335 -4.38 -2.34 5.42
CA ALA A 335 -5.59 -3.13 5.34
C ALA A 335 -5.40 -4.54 5.96
N ASP A 336 -6.44 -5.09 6.60
CA ASP A 336 -6.34 -6.37 7.30
C ASP A 336 -5.99 -7.53 6.37
N LYS A 337 -6.47 -7.49 5.13
CA LYS A 337 -6.11 -8.47 4.11
C LYS A 337 -4.60 -8.49 3.89
N SER A 338 -4.02 -7.33 3.63
CA SER A 338 -2.58 -7.11 3.44
C SER A 338 -1.74 -7.52 4.64
N ARG A 339 -2.24 -7.27 5.85
CA ARG A 339 -1.56 -7.61 7.11
C ARG A 339 -1.52 -9.11 7.38
N PHE A 340 -2.63 -9.81 7.13
CA PHE A 340 -2.85 -11.18 7.64
C PHE A 340 -2.85 -12.27 6.57
N ALA A 341 -2.94 -11.95 5.27
CA ALA A 341 -2.90 -12.94 4.20
C ALA A 341 -1.50 -13.54 3.95
N CYS A 342 -0.47 -13.13 4.71
CA CYS A 342 0.89 -13.67 4.59
C CYS A 342 1.00 -15.17 4.88
N ASP A 343 0.05 -15.75 5.61
CA ASP A 343 -0.05 -17.20 5.82
C ASP A 343 -0.50 -17.96 4.55
N GLY A 344 -1.20 -17.28 3.62
CA GLY A 344 -1.55 -17.78 2.30
C GLY A 344 -0.31 -18.11 1.46
N LEU A 345 0.76 -17.31 1.59
CA LEU A 345 2.04 -17.52 0.89
C LEU A 345 2.72 -18.87 1.19
N LYS A 346 2.31 -19.57 2.25
CA LYS A 346 2.84 -20.88 2.66
C LYS A 346 1.98 -22.05 2.20
N ARG A 347 0.76 -21.81 1.71
CA ARG A 347 -0.23 -22.86 1.42
C ARG A 347 -0.55 -22.90 -0.07
N GLN A 348 -0.85 -24.10 -0.57
CA GLN A 348 -1.24 -24.32 -1.97
C GLN A 348 -0.25 -23.71 -2.99
N ARG A 349 1.04 -23.64 -2.63
CA ARG A 349 2.10 -23.12 -3.47
C ARG A 349 2.47 -24.10 -4.57
N LEU A 350 2.67 -23.58 -5.76
CA LEU A 350 3.22 -24.34 -6.88
C LEU A 350 4.74 -24.44 -6.69
N VAL A 351 5.23 -25.66 -6.46
CA VAL A 351 6.65 -25.91 -6.13
C VAL A 351 7.41 -26.63 -7.24
N ALA A 352 6.71 -27.25 -8.19
CA ALA A 352 7.30 -27.98 -9.30
C ALA A 352 6.52 -27.72 -10.59
N PRO A 353 7.18 -27.67 -11.77
CA PRO A 353 6.50 -27.67 -13.05
C PRO A 353 5.64 -28.93 -13.19
N MET A 354 4.43 -28.78 -13.73
CA MET A 354 3.54 -29.91 -13.99
C MET A 354 3.03 -29.86 -15.42
N VAL A 355 2.92 -31.02 -16.06
CA VAL A 355 2.35 -31.14 -17.41
C VAL A 355 1.24 -32.19 -17.36
N ARG A 356 0.15 -31.93 -18.08
CA ARG A 356 -0.98 -32.82 -18.17
C ARG A 356 -0.63 -34.00 -19.06
N MET A 357 -0.65 -35.19 -18.48
CA MET A 357 -0.38 -36.44 -19.18
C MET A 357 -1.62 -36.90 -19.96
N PRO A 358 -1.49 -37.87 -20.89
CA PRO A 358 -2.63 -38.38 -21.66
C PRO A 358 -3.75 -39.00 -20.80
N ASN A 359 -3.46 -39.38 -19.56
CA ASN A 359 -4.46 -39.83 -18.59
C ASN A 359 -5.34 -38.69 -18.03
N GLY A 360 -5.05 -37.43 -18.38
CA GLY A 360 -5.78 -36.24 -17.95
C GLY A 360 -5.27 -35.64 -16.64
N GLU A 361 -4.28 -36.22 -15.97
CA GLU A 361 -3.75 -35.74 -14.69
C GLU A 361 -2.49 -34.89 -14.88
N LEU A 362 -2.33 -33.88 -14.01
CA LEU A 362 -1.09 -33.09 -13.92
C LEU A 362 -0.04 -33.90 -13.16
N GLN A 363 1.09 -34.16 -13.82
CA GLN A 363 2.24 -34.82 -13.19
C GLN A 363 3.43 -33.87 -13.12
N ALA A 364 4.15 -33.92 -12.00
CA ALA A 364 5.36 -33.13 -11.81
C ALA A 364 6.46 -33.59 -12.78
N VAL A 365 7.11 -32.63 -13.44
CA VAL A 365 8.19 -32.85 -14.39
C VAL A 365 9.34 -31.88 -14.12
N GLU A 366 10.51 -32.20 -14.64
CA GLU A 366 11.65 -31.27 -14.66
C GLU A 366 11.38 -30.08 -15.59
N TRP A 367 12.09 -28.97 -15.34
CA TRP A 367 11.93 -27.74 -16.10
C TRP A 367 12.13 -27.92 -17.60
N GLU A 368 13.12 -28.72 -18.03
CA GLU A 368 13.39 -28.97 -19.44
C GLU A 368 12.19 -29.62 -20.13
N GLY A 369 11.55 -30.59 -19.47
CA GLY A 369 10.36 -31.27 -19.99
C GLY A 369 9.18 -30.32 -20.17
N ALA A 370 8.94 -29.45 -19.20
CA ALA A 370 7.88 -28.44 -19.24
C ALA A 370 8.15 -27.34 -20.28
N LEU A 371 9.40 -26.85 -20.38
CA LEU A 371 9.76 -25.82 -21.35
C LEU A 371 9.68 -26.35 -22.79
N ILE A 372 10.10 -27.60 -23.03
CA ILE A 372 10.01 -28.23 -24.36
C ILE A 372 8.55 -28.45 -24.77
N SER A 373 7.66 -28.85 -23.85
CA SER A 373 6.24 -29.06 -24.17
C SER A 373 5.56 -27.74 -24.55
N VAL A 374 5.80 -26.68 -23.78
CA VAL A 374 5.30 -25.32 -24.07
C VAL A 374 5.88 -24.78 -25.39
N ALA A 375 7.18 -24.92 -25.62
CA ALA A 375 7.82 -24.48 -26.85
C ALA A 375 7.29 -25.21 -28.09
N LYS A 376 7.00 -26.52 -28.00
CA LYS A 376 6.35 -27.29 -29.07
C LYS A 376 4.93 -26.77 -29.34
N ALA A 377 4.15 -26.52 -28.30
CA ALA A 377 2.81 -25.94 -28.44
C ALA A 377 2.87 -24.56 -29.11
N LEU A 378 3.82 -23.71 -28.71
CA LEU A 378 4.00 -22.38 -29.27
C LEU A 378 4.37 -22.40 -30.76
N LYS A 379 5.26 -23.31 -31.18
CA LYS A 379 5.61 -23.52 -32.60
C LYS A 379 4.40 -24.01 -33.41
N ASN A 380 3.58 -24.88 -32.83
CA ASN A 380 2.39 -25.43 -33.48
C ASN A 380 1.24 -24.43 -33.60
N ALA A 381 1.24 -23.36 -32.81
CA ALA A 381 0.16 -22.36 -32.78
C ALA A 381 0.10 -21.48 -34.04
N GLN A 382 1.21 -21.36 -34.80
CA GLN A 382 1.31 -20.56 -36.03
C GLN A 382 0.71 -19.14 -35.89
N GLY A 383 1.05 -18.43 -34.81
CA GLY A 383 0.54 -17.07 -34.53
C GLY A 383 -0.77 -16.98 -33.76
N LYS A 384 -1.50 -18.09 -33.56
CA LYS A 384 -2.74 -18.11 -32.77
C LYS A 384 -2.46 -18.25 -31.27
N VAL A 385 -1.75 -17.28 -30.72
CA VAL A 385 -1.35 -17.24 -29.30
C VAL A 385 -1.96 -16.02 -28.63
N ALA A 386 -2.42 -16.20 -27.39
CA ALA A 386 -2.93 -15.10 -26.57
C ALA A 386 -2.45 -15.23 -25.13
N GLY A 387 -2.49 -14.12 -24.39
CA GLY A 387 -2.08 -14.05 -22.99
C GLY A 387 -3.07 -13.27 -22.13
N ILE A 388 -3.20 -13.69 -20.88
CA ILE A 388 -3.99 -12.99 -19.86
C ILE A 388 -3.12 -12.70 -18.65
N ALA A 389 -3.13 -11.45 -18.21
CA ALA A 389 -2.57 -11.03 -16.94
C ALA A 389 -3.64 -11.08 -15.83
N GLY A 390 -3.30 -11.78 -14.75
CA GLY A 390 -4.05 -11.81 -13.51
C GLY A 390 -3.80 -10.59 -12.62
N GLN A 391 -4.40 -10.59 -11.44
CA GLN A 391 -4.47 -9.42 -10.55
C GLN A 391 -3.13 -9.02 -9.90
N LEU A 392 -2.21 -9.97 -9.74
CA LEU A 392 -0.99 -9.84 -8.91
C LEU A 392 0.31 -9.81 -9.72
N VAL A 393 0.22 -9.67 -11.05
CA VAL A 393 1.37 -9.74 -11.96
C VAL A 393 2.14 -8.42 -11.95
N ASP A 394 3.46 -8.51 -11.95
CA ASP A 394 4.41 -7.40 -12.07
C ASP A 394 4.59 -6.95 -13.52
N VAL A 395 4.99 -5.69 -13.70
CA VAL A 395 5.17 -5.06 -15.01
C VAL A 395 6.25 -5.77 -15.85
N GLU A 396 7.36 -6.18 -15.24
CA GLU A 396 8.44 -6.92 -15.90
C GLU A 396 7.91 -8.18 -16.61
N THR A 397 7.12 -8.98 -15.89
CA THR A 397 6.52 -10.21 -16.43
C THR A 397 5.51 -9.91 -17.55
N MET A 398 4.72 -8.84 -17.42
CA MET A 398 3.80 -8.42 -18.47
C MET A 398 4.53 -7.98 -19.75
N VAL A 399 5.61 -7.19 -19.63
CA VAL A 399 6.42 -6.81 -20.80
C VAL A 399 7.10 -8.03 -21.42
N ALA A 400 7.60 -8.96 -20.59
CA ALA A 400 8.23 -10.16 -21.11
C ALA A 400 7.27 -11.05 -21.89
N LEU A 401 6.04 -11.24 -21.41
CA LEU A 401 5.03 -11.98 -22.16
C LEU A 401 4.62 -11.24 -23.42
N LYS A 402 4.47 -9.90 -23.34
CA LYS A 402 4.13 -9.07 -24.50
C LYS A 402 5.15 -9.24 -25.63
N ASP A 403 6.43 -9.13 -25.33
CA ASP A 403 7.48 -9.27 -26.34
C ASP A 403 7.58 -10.71 -26.87
N LEU A 404 7.33 -11.73 -26.04
CA LEU A 404 7.27 -13.13 -26.48
C LEU A 404 6.12 -13.36 -27.48
N LEU A 405 4.91 -12.89 -27.16
CA LEU A 405 3.76 -13.08 -28.04
C LEU A 405 3.92 -12.30 -29.35
N ASN A 406 4.41 -11.06 -29.28
CA ASN A 406 4.65 -10.22 -30.46
C ASN A 406 5.64 -10.90 -31.44
N ARG A 407 6.73 -11.49 -30.93
CA ARG A 407 7.69 -12.24 -31.76
C ARG A 407 7.11 -13.49 -32.40
N ASN A 408 6.10 -14.08 -31.76
CA ASN A 408 5.42 -15.27 -32.22
C ASN A 408 4.13 -14.96 -33.00
N GLY A 409 3.88 -13.69 -33.36
CA GLY A 409 2.77 -13.26 -34.22
C GLY A 409 1.42 -13.10 -33.49
N GLY A 410 1.40 -13.10 -32.16
CA GLY A 410 0.21 -12.88 -31.34
C GLY A 410 0.17 -11.48 -30.75
N GLU A 411 -0.91 -10.74 -30.99
CA GLU A 411 -1.12 -9.39 -30.45
C GLU A 411 -2.11 -9.36 -29.27
N ILE A 412 -2.75 -10.49 -28.97
CA ILE A 412 -3.86 -10.56 -28.04
C ILE A 412 -3.35 -10.76 -26.61
N LEU A 413 -3.23 -9.65 -25.91
CA LEU A 413 -2.85 -9.58 -24.51
C LEU A 413 -3.97 -8.89 -23.75
N CYS A 414 -4.56 -9.60 -22.79
CA CYS A 414 -5.75 -9.19 -22.07
C CYS A 414 -5.51 -9.13 -20.55
N THR A 415 -6.34 -8.38 -19.84
CA THR A 415 -6.43 -8.44 -18.37
C THR A 415 -7.69 -9.18 -17.92
N GLU A 416 -7.70 -9.75 -16.71
CA GLU A 416 -8.92 -10.36 -16.15
C GLU A 416 -10.05 -9.35 -15.92
N GLN A 417 -9.71 -8.13 -15.50
CA GLN A 417 -10.68 -7.04 -15.35
C GLN A 417 -10.92 -6.34 -16.67
N GLY A 418 -12.20 -6.20 -17.04
CA GLY A 418 -12.61 -5.37 -18.18
C GLY A 418 -12.60 -3.89 -17.85
N PHE A 419 -12.52 -3.07 -18.90
CA PHE A 419 -12.63 -1.61 -18.84
C PHE A 419 -13.25 -1.10 -20.14
N ALA A 420 -13.70 0.14 -20.13
CA ALA A 420 -14.26 0.82 -21.28
C ALA A 420 -13.21 1.07 -22.37
N THR A 421 -13.21 0.26 -23.44
CA THR A 421 -12.22 0.35 -24.52
C THR A 421 -12.63 1.23 -25.70
N LYS A 422 -13.89 1.65 -25.81
CA LYS A 422 -14.36 2.51 -26.90
C LYS A 422 -13.93 3.97 -26.67
N GLY A 423 -13.43 4.63 -27.71
CA GLY A 423 -12.93 6.01 -27.64
C GLY A 423 -11.45 6.07 -27.27
N ALA A 424 -11.08 6.95 -26.33
CA ALA A 424 -9.70 7.07 -25.85
C ALA A 424 -9.19 5.83 -25.08
N GLY A 425 -10.10 5.01 -24.54
CA GLY A 425 -9.77 3.74 -23.88
C GLY A 425 -8.58 3.82 -22.93
N THR A 426 -7.58 2.97 -23.19
CA THR A 426 -6.33 2.86 -22.43
C THR A 426 -5.20 3.72 -22.98
N ASP A 427 -5.41 4.47 -24.07
CA ASP A 427 -4.36 5.29 -24.69
C ASP A 427 -3.99 6.50 -23.81
N LEU A 428 -4.97 7.06 -23.11
CA LEU A 428 -4.78 8.17 -22.17
C LEU A 428 -4.81 7.68 -20.73
N ARG A 429 -3.69 7.88 -20.01
CA ARG A 429 -3.55 7.47 -18.60
C ARG A 429 -4.60 8.08 -17.67
N SER A 430 -4.99 9.33 -17.94
CA SER A 430 -5.97 10.06 -17.13
C SER A 430 -7.34 9.40 -17.06
N ASN A 431 -7.69 8.50 -17.99
CA ASN A 431 -8.95 7.78 -18.00
C ASN A 431 -9.08 6.68 -16.95
N TYR A 432 -7.96 6.16 -16.43
CA TYR A 432 -7.97 4.96 -15.58
C TYR A 432 -7.18 5.12 -14.28
N ILE A 433 -6.56 6.27 -14.02
CA ILE A 433 -5.89 6.59 -12.76
C ILE A 433 -6.75 7.50 -11.86
N CYS A 434 -6.39 7.54 -10.59
CA CYS A 434 -6.85 8.54 -9.63
C CYS A 434 -6.01 9.81 -9.80
N ASN A 435 -6.48 10.73 -10.66
CA ASN A 435 -5.74 11.92 -11.06
C ASN A 435 -5.51 12.92 -9.92
N SER A 436 -6.39 12.98 -8.91
CA SER A 436 -6.24 13.88 -7.77
C SER A 436 -5.15 13.43 -6.80
N SER A 437 -4.57 12.22 -6.94
CA SER A 437 -3.74 11.53 -5.93
C SER A 437 -4.50 11.13 -4.66
N ILE A 438 -4.00 10.11 -3.96
CA ILE A 438 -4.64 9.60 -2.73
C ILE A 438 -4.57 10.64 -1.60
N ALA A 439 -3.43 11.32 -1.46
CA ALA A 439 -3.25 12.36 -0.44
C ALA A 439 -4.12 13.60 -0.69
N ALA A 440 -4.23 14.08 -1.93
CA ALA A 440 -5.00 15.30 -2.18
C ALA A 440 -6.52 15.09 -2.07
N LEU A 441 -7.02 13.84 -2.08
CA LEU A 441 -8.42 13.55 -1.74
C LEU A 441 -8.81 14.05 -0.34
N GLU A 442 -7.84 14.26 0.57
CA GLU A 442 -8.11 14.89 1.87
C GLU A 442 -8.56 16.35 1.73
N GLU A 443 -8.13 17.05 0.68
CA GLU A 443 -8.44 18.45 0.41
C GLU A 443 -9.75 18.65 -0.34
N ALA A 444 -10.42 17.56 -0.75
CA ALA A 444 -11.69 17.61 -1.46
C ALA A 444 -12.82 18.09 -0.53
N ASP A 445 -13.74 18.90 -1.07
CA ASP A 445 -14.88 19.46 -0.34
C ASP A 445 -16.22 18.83 -0.73
N ALA A 446 -16.31 18.28 -1.95
CA ALA A 446 -17.44 17.46 -2.38
C ALA A 446 -16.96 16.25 -3.18
N VAL A 447 -17.44 15.05 -2.81
CA VAL A 447 -17.06 13.78 -3.46
C VAL A 447 -18.30 13.02 -3.93
N LEU A 448 -18.28 12.61 -5.20
CA LEU A 448 -19.27 11.69 -5.77
C LEU A 448 -18.65 10.32 -6.03
N LEU A 449 -19.20 9.28 -5.41
CA LEU A 449 -18.81 7.88 -5.63
C LEU A 449 -19.78 7.23 -6.63
N ILE A 450 -19.27 6.66 -7.71
CA ILE A 450 -20.07 6.01 -8.76
C ILE A 450 -19.77 4.50 -8.77
N GLY A 451 -20.72 3.71 -8.25
CA GLY A 451 -20.74 2.25 -8.25
C GLY A 451 -19.49 1.58 -7.67
N THR A 452 -18.87 2.22 -6.68
CA THR A 452 -17.72 1.68 -5.95
C THR A 452 -18.03 1.62 -4.47
N ASN A 453 -17.44 0.62 -3.81
CA ASN A 453 -17.34 0.59 -2.36
C ASN A 453 -15.85 0.72 -1.98
N PRO A 454 -15.35 1.96 -1.81
CA PRO A 454 -13.94 2.19 -1.52
C PRO A 454 -13.51 1.51 -0.22
N ARG A 455 -14.42 1.28 0.74
CA ARG A 455 -14.12 0.59 1.99
C ARG A 455 -13.52 -0.80 1.78
N TYR A 456 -13.99 -1.56 0.80
CA TYR A 456 -13.49 -2.93 0.56
C TYR A 456 -12.61 -3.04 -0.68
N GLU A 457 -12.82 -2.20 -1.70
CA GLU A 457 -11.98 -2.20 -2.90
C GLU A 457 -10.62 -1.54 -2.65
N ALA A 458 -10.58 -0.46 -1.86
CA ALA A 458 -9.37 0.29 -1.54
C ALA A 458 -9.47 0.91 -0.13
N PRO A 459 -9.36 0.11 0.95
CA PRO A 459 -9.68 0.53 2.31
C PRO A 459 -8.99 1.82 2.74
N LEU A 460 -7.74 2.04 2.33
CA LEU A 460 -6.97 3.23 2.69
C LEU A 460 -7.42 4.50 1.95
N VAL A 461 -7.95 4.38 0.74
CA VAL A 461 -8.62 5.51 0.06
C VAL A 461 -9.87 5.91 0.85
N ASN A 462 -10.62 4.92 1.34
CA ASN A 462 -11.77 5.17 2.23
C ASN A 462 -11.34 5.85 3.54
N THR A 463 -10.20 5.47 4.11
CA THR A 463 -9.63 6.13 5.29
C THR A 463 -9.31 7.61 5.05
N ARG A 464 -8.76 7.96 3.88
CA ARG A 464 -8.50 9.36 3.51
C ARG A 464 -9.79 10.16 3.37
N LEU A 465 -10.80 9.58 2.71
CA LEU A 465 -12.12 10.21 2.60
C LEU A 465 -12.78 10.38 3.97
N ARG A 466 -12.63 9.39 4.86
CA ARG A 466 -13.12 9.49 6.23
C ARG A 466 -12.40 10.60 7.01
N LYS A 467 -11.08 10.69 6.89
CA LYS A 467 -10.29 11.75 7.52
C LYS A 467 -10.75 13.13 7.05
N ALA A 468 -10.99 13.30 5.75
CA ALA A 468 -11.59 14.50 5.18
C ALA A 468 -13.00 14.78 5.73
N TYR A 469 -13.83 13.75 5.88
CA TYR A 469 -15.17 13.87 6.49
C TYR A 469 -15.11 14.34 7.95
N VAL A 470 -14.18 13.81 8.75
CA VAL A 470 -14.04 14.16 10.17
C VAL A 470 -13.45 15.56 10.37
N HIS A 471 -12.48 15.97 9.55
CA HIS A 471 -11.72 17.22 9.76
C HIS A 471 -12.14 18.39 8.86
N ASN A 472 -12.64 18.13 7.65
CA ASN A 472 -12.85 19.14 6.61
C ASN A 472 -14.33 19.28 6.19
N GLU A 473 -15.27 18.65 6.90
CA GLU A 473 -16.72 18.70 6.62
C GLU A 473 -17.08 18.29 5.19
N LEU A 474 -16.41 17.24 4.66
CA LEU A 474 -16.61 16.75 3.30
C LEU A 474 -18.06 16.32 3.03
N GLU A 475 -18.67 16.87 1.97
CA GLU A 475 -19.96 16.42 1.46
C GLU A 475 -19.80 15.22 0.51
N LEU A 476 -20.48 14.10 0.82
CA LEU A 476 -20.34 12.83 0.10
C LEU A 476 -21.67 12.31 -0.39
N ALA A 477 -21.70 11.91 -1.66
CA ALA A 477 -22.81 11.15 -2.22
C ALA A 477 -22.34 9.90 -2.96
N SER A 478 -23.19 8.89 -3.00
CA SER A 478 -22.95 7.64 -3.72
C SER A 478 -24.09 7.33 -4.70
N ILE A 479 -23.74 6.83 -5.88
CA ILE A 479 -24.66 6.23 -6.85
C ILE A 479 -24.35 4.73 -6.91
N GLY A 480 -25.31 3.88 -6.56
CA GLY A 480 -25.15 2.43 -6.51
C GLY A 480 -25.88 1.80 -5.32
N THR A 481 -25.66 0.50 -5.12
CA THR A 481 -26.19 -0.23 -3.95
C THR A 481 -25.82 0.48 -2.65
N ASN A 482 -26.77 0.57 -1.72
CA ASN A 482 -26.52 1.17 -0.41
C ASN A 482 -25.53 0.32 0.40
N VAL A 483 -24.35 0.87 0.68
CA VAL A 483 -23.26 0.20 1.40
C VAL A 483 -22.82 1.00 2.61
N ASP A 484 -22.28 0.34 3.62
CA ASP A 484 -21.74 1.01 4.80
C ASP A 484 -20.27 1.43 4.55
N LEU A 485 -20.03 2.74 4.42
CA LEU A 485 -18.70 3.32 4.19
C LEU A 485 -17.96 3.72 5.48
N SER A 486 -18.51 3.43 6.66
CA SER A 486 -18.08 3.92 8.00
C SER A 486 -18.47 5.36 8.34
N TYR A 487 -18.86 6.18 7.37
CA TYR A 487 -19.30 7.56 7.55
C TYR A 487 -20.63 7.82 6.84
N LYS A 488 -21.34 8.87 7.29
CA LYS A 488 -22.64 9.23 6.69
C LYS A 488 -22.42 9.82 5.30
N HIS A 489 -23.17 9.32 4.33
CA HIS A 489 -23.16 9.80 2.96
C HIS A 489 -24.60 9.82 2.41
N GLN A 490 -24.84 10.63 1.39
CA GLN A 490 -26.13 10.67 0.71
C GLN A 490 -26.17 9.61 -0.40
N ASN A 491 -26.94 8.54 -0.21
CA ASN A 491 -27.17 7.60 -1.29
C ASN A 491 -28.24 8.15 -2.26
N LEU A 492 -27.88 8.37 -3.51
CA LEU A 492 -28.75 8.93 -4.54
C LEU A 492 -29.69 7.88 -5.16
N GLY A 493 -29.32 6.61 -5.09
CA GLY A 493 -30.08 5.50 -5.67
C GLY A 493 -29.20 4.55 -6.50
N GLU A 494 -29.81 3.47 -6.99
CA GLU A 494 -29.12 2.40 -7.72
C GLU A 494 -29.17 2.55 -9.24
N ASP A 495 -30.00 3.45 -9.76
CA ASP A 495 -30.27 3.54 -11.19
C ASP A 495 -29.15 4.30 -11.92
N SER A 496 -28.70 3.74 -13.04
CA SER A 496 -27.66 4.36 -13.88
C SER A 496 -28.12 5.64 -14.58
N SER A 497 -29.44 5.85 -14.75
CA SER A 497 -29.99 7.12 -15.25
C SER A 497 -29.60 8.31 -14.37
N LEU A 498 -29.42 8.10 -13.07
CA LEU A 498 -29.01 9.14 -12.12
C LEU A 498 -27.64 9.73 -12.47
N ILE A 499 -26.77 8.96 -13.13
CA ILE A 499 -25.47 9.47 -13.61
C ILE A 499 -25.71 10.57 -14.65
N ASN A 500 -26.67 10.37 -15.57
CA ASN A 500 -27.05 11.40 -16.54
C ASN A 500 -27.72 12.59 -15.86
N ASP A 501 -28.56 12.36 -14.86
CA ASP A 501 -29.26 13.44 -14.14
C ASP A 501 -28.28 14.34 -13.37
N VAL A 502 -27.26 13.75 -12.72
CA VAL A 502 -26.20 14.50 -12.07
C VAL A 502 -25.32 15.22 -13.10
N CYS A 503 -24.91 14.56 -14.17
CA CYS A 503 -24.01 15.15 -15.16
C CYS A 503 -24.68 16.23 -16.03
N SER A 504 -26.00 16.16 -16.23
CA SER A 504 -26.79 17.17 -16.93
C SER A 504 -27.16 18.36 -16.05
N GLY A 505 -27.08 18.21 -14.72
CA GLY A 505 -27.38 19.27 -13.75
C GLY A 505 -28.83 19.31 -13.27
N THR A 506 -29.65 18.31 -13.60
CA THR A 506 -31.05 18.22 -13.14
C THR A 506 -31.11 17.82 -11.67
N HIS A 507 -30.21 16.95 -11.21
CA HIS A 507 -30.17 16.49 -9.84
C HIS A 507 -29.58 17.57 -8.88
N PRO A 508 -30.12 17.75 -7.65
CA PRO A 508 -29.64 18.76 -6.70
C PRO A 508 -28.15 18.68 -6.38
N PHE A 509 -27.60 17.46 -6.29
CA PHE A 509 -26.19 17.22 -5.97
C PHE A 509 -25.22 17.76 -7.04
N ALA A 510 -25.68 17.96 -8.28
CA ALA A 510 -24.85 18.60 -9.30
C ALA A 510 -24.48 20.05 -8.94
N LYS A 511 -25.38 20.77 -8.26
CA LYS A 511 -25.14 22.14 -7.79
C LYS A 511 -24.10 22.16 -6.67
N VAL A 512 -24.12 21.16 -5.79
CA VAL A 512 -23.11 20.96 -4.73
C VAL A 512 -21.73 20.83 -5.38
N LEU A 513 -21.57 19.89 -6.32
CA LEU A 513 -20.31 19.67 -7.04
C LEU A 513 -19.83 20.91 -7.83
N GLN A 514 -20.74 21.71 -8.38
CA GLN A 514 -20.38 22.94 -9.08
C GLN A 514 -19.94 24.07 -8.14
N SER A 515 -20.57 24.15 -6.95
CA SER A 515 -20.25 25.14 -5.91
C SER A 515 -18.94 24.83 -5.18
N ALA A 516 -18.53 23.57 -5.19
CA ALA A 516 -17.30 23.07 -4.62
C ALA A 516 -16.05 23.71 -5.26
N LYS A 517 -15.06 23.99 -4.42
CA LYS A 517 -13.72 24.48 -4.78
C LYS A 517 -12.83 23.34 -5.29
N LYS A 518 -12.94 22.14 -4.73
CA LYS A 518 -12.14 20.95 -5.10
C LYS A 518 -13.05 19.71 -5.22
N PRO A 519 -13.97 19.69 -6.21
CA PRO A 519 -14.85 18.55 -6.40
C PRO A 519 -14.08 17.33 -6.91
N ALA A 520 -14.38 16.15 -6.39
CA ALA A 520 -13.84 14.88 -6.88
C ALA A 520 -14.96 13.90 -7.24
N VAL A 521 -14.82 13.24 -8.39
CA VAL A 521 -15.72 12.17 -8.84
C VAL A 521 -14.91 10.90 -8.97
N ILE A 522 -15.27 9.87 -8.20
CA ILE A 522 -14.57 8.60 -8.14
C ILE A 522 -15.45 7.52 -8.76
N ILE A 523 -14.98 6.93 -9.86
CA ILE A 523 -15.66 5.84 -10.56
C ILE A 523 -15.00 4.51 -10.20
N GLY A 524 -15.78 3.52 -9.79
CA GLY A 524 -15.28 2.16 -9.61
C GLY A 524 -14.95 1.50 -10.94
N ALA A 525 -13.76 0.92 -11.06
CA ALA A 525 -13.37 0.17 -12.27
C ALA A 525 -14.31 -1.01 -12.57
N ALA A 526 -14.99 -1.58 -11.56
CA ALA A 526 -15.99 -2.63 -11.74
C ALA A 526 -17.24 -2.16 -12.52
N VAL A 527 -17.62 -0.88 -12.42
CA VAL A 527 -18.75 -0.32 -13.19
C VAL A 527 -18.38 -0.22 -14.67
N LEU A 528 -17.12 0.11 -14.95
CA LEU A 528 -16.59 0.28 -16.31
C LEU A 528 -16.44 -1.04 -17.07
N GLU A 529 -16.61 -2.18 -16.39
CA GLU A 529 -16.66 -3.51 -17.02
C GLU A 529 -18.00 -3.76 -17.75
N ARG A 530 -19.06 -3.01 -17.42
CA ARG A 530 -20.38 -3.16 -18.05
C ARG A 530 -20.34 -2.78 -19.54
N ALA A 531 -21.31 -3.27 -20.30
CA ALA A 531 -21.43 -2.98 -21.74
C ALA A 531 -21.57 -1.47 -22.04
N ASP A 532 -22.23 -0.74 -21.13
CA ASP A 532 -22.42 0.72 -21.15
C ASP A 532 -21.29 1.51 -20.45
N GLY A 533 -20.23 0.83 -19.97
CA GLY A 533 -19.13 1.46 -19.24
C GLY A 533 -18.45 2.61 -20.01
N SER A 534 -18.32 2.48 -21.33
CA SER A 534 -17.80 3.56 -22.18
C SER A 534 -18.69 4.80 -22.24
N GLY A 535 -20.01 4.62 -22.20
CA GLY A 535 -20.96 5.74 -22.13
C GLY A 535 -20.93 6.43 -20.77
N ILE A 536 -20.81 5.64 -19.69
CA ILE A 536 -20.66 6.16 -18.32
C ILE A 536 -19.39 7.00 -18.20
N LEU A 537 -18.25 6.47 -18.65
CA LEU A 537 -16.97 7.20 -18.60
C LEU A 537 -17.05 8.49 -19.40
N ALA A 538 -17.55 8.45 -20.64
CA ALA A 538 -17.68 9.63 -21.49
C ALA A 538 -18.57 10.73 -20.87
N THR A 539 -19.71 10.34 -20.29
CA THR A 539 -20.63 11.29 -19.64
C THR A 539 -19.98 11.94 -18.41
N VAL A 540 -19.31 11.14 -17.56
CA VAL A 540 -18.65 11.65 -16.35
C VAL A 540 -17.45 12.52 -16.70
N THR A 541 -16.63 12.13 -17.66
CA THR A 541 -15.51 12.94 -18.16
C THR A 541 -15.99 14.30 -18.70
N GLY A 542 -17.06 14.29 -19.51
CA GLY A 542 -17.67 15.53 -20.03
C GLY A 542 -18.20 16.44 -18.91
N PHE A 543 -18.68 15.89 -17.80
CA PHE A 543 -19.07 16.65 -16.62
C PHE A 543 -17.87 17.18 -15.83
N CYS A 544 -16.85 16.34 -15.60
CA CYS A 544 -15.62 16.74 -14.90
C CYS A 544 -14.90 17.88 -15.62
N LYS A 545 -14.94 17.92 -16.96
CA LYS A 545 -14.41 19.05 -17.76
C LYS A 545 -15.10 20.38 -17.41
N LYS A 546 -16.39 20.37 -17.09
CA LYS A 546 -17.14 21.57 -16.65
C LYS A 546 -16.82 21.97 -15.20
N LEU A 547 -16.46 21.00 -14.36
CA LEU A 547 -16.08 21.22 -12.97
C LEU A 547 -14.62 21.66 -12.81
N ASN A 548 -13.79 21.43 -13.84
CA ASN A 548 -12.35 21.54 -13.76
C ASN A 548 -11.90 22.91 -13.23
N LYS A 549 -11.08 22.88 -12.19
CA LYS A 549 -10.48 24.07 -11.56
C LYS A 549 -8.98 24.10 -11.89
N PRO A 550 -8.33 25.27 -11.88
CA PRO A 550 -6.89 25.33 -12.12
C PRO A 550 -6.15 24.46 -11.09
N ASN A 551 -5.27 23.58 -11.59
CA ASN A 551 -4.47 22.63 -10.81
C ASN A 551 -5.25 21.55 -10.04
N TRP A 552 -6.49 21.24 -10.43
CA TRP A 552 -7.26 20.17 -9.79
C TRP A 552 -8.01 19.34 -10.83
N ASN A 553 -7.64 18.07 -10.97
CA ASN A 553 -8.38 17.14 -11.83
C ASN A 553 -9.44 16.43 -11.00
N SER A 554 -10.72 16.67 -11.33
CA SER A 554 -11.86 16.09 -10.63
C SER A 554 -12.15 14.63 -10.98
N LEU A 555 -11.67 14.13 -12.13
CA LEU A 555 -11.94 12.76 -12.57
C LEU A 555 -10.99 11.79 -11.89
N ASN A 556 -11.52 10.75 -11.26
CA ASN A 556 -10.73 9.69 -10.64
C ASN A 556 -11.35 8.33 -10.94
N VAL A 557 -10.51 7.35 -11.30
CA VAL A 557 -10.94 5.95 -11.40
C VAL A 557 -10.23 5.13 -10.34
N LEU A 558 -11.03 4.41 -9.56
CA LEU A 558 -10.55 3.52 -8.51
C LEU A 558 -10.38 2.11 -9.09
N GLN A 559 -9.13 1.69 -9.21
CA GLN A 559 -8.79 0.32 -9.58
C GLN A 559 -8.94 -0.61 -8.37
N SER A 560 -9.21 -1.90 -8.63
CA SER A 560 -9.30 -2.91 -7.58
C SER A 560 -8.09 -3.84 -7.52
N ASN A 561 -7.37 -4.00 -8.63
CA ASN A 561 -6.27 -4.96 -8.76
C ASN A 561 -4.92 -4.24 -8.93
N ALA A 562 -3.86 -4.73 -8.29
CA ALA A 562 -2.52 -4.13 -8.34
C ALA A 562 -1.88 -4.16 -9.74
N ALA A 563 -2.12 -5.20 -10.53
CA ALA A 563 -1.53 -5.33 -11.87
C ALA A 563 -2.21 -4.40 -12.91
N GLN A 564 -3.40 -3.86 -12.61
CA GLN A 564 -4.28 -3.31 -13.65
C GLN A 564 -3.73 -2.04 -14.29
N THR A 565 -3.31 -1.07 -13.48
CA THR A 565 -2.74 0.20 -13.98
C THR A 565 -1.46 -0.07 -14.78
N GLY A 566 -0.59 -0.95 -14.27
CA GLY A 566 0.65 -1.32 -14.95
C GLY A 566 0.40 -2.02 -16.28
N ALA A 567 -0.63 -2.88 -16.37
CA ALA A 567 -1.02 -3.54 -17.61
C ALA A 567 -1.47 -2.53 -18.68
N TYR A 568 -2.25 -1.51 -18.30
CA TYR A 568 -2.67 -0.47 -19.23
C TYR A 568 -1.52 0.43 -19.66
N ASP A 569 -0.60 0.78 -18.75
CA ASP A 569 0.59 1.56 -19.07
C ASP A 569 1.49 0.87 -20.11
N VAL A 570 1.56 -0.48 -20.09
CA VAL A 570 2.29 -1.26 -21.10
C VAL A 570 1.44 -1.65 -22.31
N GLY A 571 0.18 -1.18 -22.39
CA GLY A 571 -0.70 -1.36 -23.56
C GLY A 571 -1.34 -2.74 -23.68
N TYR A 572 -1.69 -3.40 -22.57
CA TYR A 572 -2.58 -4.57 -22.61
C TYR A 572 -4.02 -4.14 -22.90
N GLN A 573 -4.75 -4.99 -23.62
CA GLN A 573 -6.17 -4.78 -23.86
C GLN A 573 -6.96 -5.09 -22.60
N ALA A 574 -7.98 -4.27 -22.32
CA ALA A 574 -8.82 -4.50 -21.16
C ALA A 574 -9.81 -5.64 -21.37
N GLY A 575 -9.85 -6.56 -20.40
CA GLY A 575 -10.83 -7.63 -20.33
C GLY A 575 -10.54 -8.82 -21.25
N TYR A 576 -11.21 -9.93 -20.97
CA TYR A 576 -11.02 -11.22 -21.64
C TYR A 576 -11.86 -11.41 -22.92
N GLN A 577 -12.66 -10.42 -23.30
CA GLN A 577 -13.61 -10.55 -24.43
C GLN A 577 -12.90 -10.69 -25.79
N ALA A 578 -11.81 -9.96 -26.00
CA ALA A 578 -11.02 -10.06 -27.24
C ALA A 578 -10.44 -11.47 -27.41
N LEU A 579 -10.01 -12.07 -26.30
CA LEU A 579 -9.50 -13.43 -26.25
C LEU A 579 -10.55 -14.47 -26.63
N LEU A 580 -11.75 -14.37 -26.05
CA LEU A 580 -12.84 -15.30 -26.36
C LEU A 580 -13.28 -15.23 -27.82
N LYS A 581 -13.18 -14.06 -28.46
CA LYS A 581 -13.49 -13.90 -29.89
C LYS A 581 -12.41 -14.52 -30.79
N ALA A 582 -11.15 -14.42 -30.38
CA ALA A 582 -10.03 -14.89 -31.18
C ALA A 582 -9.81 -16.40 -31.15
N GLN A 583 -10.31 -17.09 -30.11
CA GLN A 583 -10.23 -18.55 -29.97
C GLN A 583 -8.79 -19.07 -30.19
N PRO A 584 -7.84 -18.73 -29.29
CA PRO A 584 -6.43 -19.04 -29.46
C PRO A 584 -6.14 -20.54 -29.31
N LYS A 585 -5.09 -21.02 -29.99
CA LYS A 585 -4.57 -22.39 -29.84
C LYS A 585 -3.64 -22.55 -28.64
N VAL A 586 -2.96 -21.48 -28.23
CA VAL A 586 -2.13 -21.46 -27.03
C VAL A 586 -2.53 -20.25 -26.20
N LEU A 587 -2.79 -20.48 -24.92
CA LEU A 587 -3.20 -19.47 -23.96
C LEU A 587 -2.22 -19.41 -22.79
N PHE A 588 -1.60 -18.27 -22.56
CA PHE A 588 -0.83 -17.99 -21.34
C PHE A 588 -1.71 -17.34 -20.29
N LEU A 589 -1.76 -17.92 -19.10
CA LEU A 589 -2.41 -17.38 -17.91
C LEU A 589 -1.32 -16.97 -16.91
N LEU A 590 -1.05 -15.68 -16.79
CA LEU A 590 -0.13 -15.16 -15.78
C LEU A 590 -0.90 -14.93 -14.47
N GLY A 591 -0.89 -15.90 -13.56
CA GLY A 591 -1.55 -15.81 -12.26
C GLY A 591 -3.03 -15.43 -12.33
N ALA A 592 -3.70 -15.80 -13.43
CA ALA A 592 -5.10 -15.47 -13.69
C ALA A 592 -6.00 -16.52 -13.03
N ASP A 593 -6.54 -16.19 -11.86
CA ASP A 593 -7.32 -17.09 -11.01
C ASP A 593 -8.70 -16.54 -10.61
N ALA A 594 -9.14 -15.42 -11.21
CA ALA A 594 -10.43 -14.80 -10.87
C ALA A 594 -11.66 -15.63 -11.30
N GLY A 595 -11.46 -16.74 -12.01
CA GLY A 595 -12.53 -17.66 -12.42
C GLY A 595 -13.47 -17.11 -13.50
N LYS A 596 -13.09 -16.03 -14.18
CA LYS A 596 -13.90 -15.43 -15.26
C LYS A 596 -13.88 -16.22 -16.57
N ILE A 597 -12.84 -17.04 -16.74
CA ILE A 597 -12.65 -17.88 -17.91
C ILE A 597 -12.65 -19.31 -17.44
N THR A 598 -13.40 -20.13 -18.13
CA THR A 598 -13.51 -21.55 -17.85
C THR A 598 -13.08 -22.35 -19.08
N ARG A 599 -12.74 -23.62 -18.89
CA ARG A 599 -12.26 -24.49 -19.97
C ARG A 599 -13.31 -24.69 -21.07
N GLU A 600 -14.60 -24.59 -20.75
CA GLU A 600 -15.71 -24.76 -21.70
C GLU A 600 -15.81 -23.62 -22.72
N GLN A 601 -15.29 -22.43 -22.37
CA GLN A 601 -15.32 -21.25 -23.25
C GLN A 601 -14.16 -21.24 -24.27
N LEU A 602 -13.17 -22.10 -24.07
CA LEU A 602 -11.97 -22.20 -24.89
C LEU A 602 -12.11 -23.34 -25.93
N PRO A 603 -11.34 -23.27 -27.04
CA PRO A 603 -11.27 -24.37 -27.98
C PRO A 603 -10.80 -25.67 -27.29
N LYS A 604 -11.34 -26.82 -27.71
CA LYS A 604 -10.91 -28.13 -27.18
C LYS A 604 -9.44 -28.44 -27.45
N ASP A 605 -8.87 -27.85 -28.51
CA ASP A 605 -7.47 -27.98 -28.91
C ASP A 605 -6.57 -26.87 -28.33
N CYS A 606 -7.10 -25.99 -27.46
CA CYS A 606 -6.33 -24.92 -26.84
C CYS A 606 -5.39 -25.47 -25.75
N PHE A 607 -4.09 -25.25 -25.91
CA PHE A 607 -3.08 -25.59 -24.92
C PHE A 607 -2.91 -24.44 -23.91
N VAL A 608 -3.31 -24.67 -22.66
CA VAL A 608 -3.29 -23.63 -21.61
C VAL A 608 -2.02 -23.76 -20.76
N VAL A 609 -1.25 -22.67 -20.70
CA VAL A 609 -0.04 -22.55 -19.89
C VAL A 609 -0.34 -21.60 -18.74
N TYR A 610 -0.29 -22.09 -17.50
CA TYR A 610 -0.44 -21.27 -16.31
C TYR A 610 0.93 -20.99 -15.69
N ILE A 611 1.27 -19.71 -15.53
CA ILE A 611 2.45 -19.24 -14.81
C ILE A 611 1.96 -18.48 -13.59
N GLY A 612 2.16 -19.03 -12.40
CA GLY A 612 1.66 -18.40 -11.18
C GLY A 612 2.22 -19.06 -9.93
N SER A 613 1.91 -18.47 -8.77
CA SER A 613 2.49 -18.87 -7.49
C SER A 613 1.62 -19.87 -6.71
N HIS A 614 0.31 -19.88 -6.93
CA HIS A 614 -0.68 -20.68 -6.20
C HIS A 614 -1.49 -21.57 -7.15
N GLY A 615 -1.94 -22.71 -6.65
CA GLY A 615 -2.85 -23.60 -7.39
C GLY A 615 -4.30 -23.32 -7.04
N ASP A 616 -5.01 -22.62 -7.92
CA ASP A 616 -6.44 -22.31 -7.78
C ASP A 616 -7.17 -22.59 -9.13
N ASN A 617 -8.20 -21.80 -9.48
CA ASN A 617 -8.99 -21.96 -10.71
C ASN A 617 -8.13 -22.04 -11.99
N GLY A 618 -7.18 -21.11 -12.19
CA GLY A 618 -6.37 -21.04 -13.41
C GLY A 618 -5.39 -22.21 -13.55
N ALA A 619 -4.79 -22.64 -12.44
CA ALA A 619 -3.91 -23.81 -12.43
C ALA A 619 -4.68 -25.11 -12.72
N SER A 620 -5.92 -25.25 -12.24
CA SER A 620 -6.73 -26.46 -12.42
C SER A 620 -7.09 -26.73 -13.89
N MET A 621 -7.28 -25.68 -14.68
CA MET A 621 -7.62 -25.75 -16.11
C MET A 621 -6.41 -25.87 -17.04
N ALA A 622 -5.18 -25.73 -16.52
CA ALA A 622 -3.98 -25.70 -17.32
C ALA A 622 -3.55 -27.08 -17.85
N ASP A 623 -2.91 -27.08 -19.01
CA ASP A 623 -2.22 -28.24 -19.59
C ASP A 623 -0.74 -28.26 -19.18
N ALA A 624 -0.14 -27.09 -18.95
CA ALA A 624 1.17 -26.93 -18.34
C ALA A 624 1.12 -25.88 -17.22
N VAL A 625 1.60 -26.24 -16.04
CA VAL A 625 1.70 -25.37 -14.87
C VAL A 625 3.17 -25.10 -14.61
N LEU A 626 3.56 -23.82 -14.64
CA LEU A 626 4.93 -23.37 -14.39
C LEU A 626 4.96 -22.58 -13.08
N PRO A 627 5.70 -23.03 -12.06
CA PRO A 627 5.70 -22.42 -10.75
C PRO A 627 6.45 -21.09 -10.75
N GLY A 628 5.69 -20.01 -10.56
CA GLY A 628 6.15 -18.64 -10.44
C GLY A 628 6.42 -18.17 -9.01
N ALA A 629 7.01 -16.99 -8.88
CA ALA A 629 7.33 -16.35 -7.61
C ALA A 629 6.16 -15.50 -7.11
N ALA A 630 5.91 -15.52 -5.79
CA ALA A 630 4.98 -14.60 -5.17
C ALA A 630 5.57 -13.18 -5.07
N TYR A 631 4.75 -12.17 -4.79
CA TYR A 631 5.20 -10.76 -4.74
C TYR A 631 6.30 -10.48 -3.70
N THR A 632 6.35 -11.25 -2.61
CA THR A 632 7.39 -11.17 -1.57
C THR A 632 8.68 -11.90 -1.96
N GLU A 633 8.72 -12.62 -3.07
CA GLU A 633 9.84 -13.45 -3.49
C GLU A 633 10.64 -12.84 -4.66
N LYS A 634 10.06 -11.83 -5.31
CA LYS A 634 10.63 -11.19 -6.50
C LYS A 634 10.73 -9.68 -6.34
N THR A 635 11.65 -9.10 -7.10
CA THR A 635 11.76 -7.66 -7.30
C THR A 635 10.97 -7.31 -8.56
N GLY A 636 9.79 -6.72 -8.41
CA GLY A 636 8.92 -6.36 -9.54
C GLY A 636 8.31 -4.98 -9.35
N ILE A 637 8.07 -4.29 -10.46
CA ILE A 637 7.40 -2.99 -10.52
C ILE A 637 5.89 -3.21 -10.52
N TYR A 638 5.21 -2.50 -9.63
CA TYR A 638 3.76 -2.39 -9.55
C TYR A 638 3.37 -0.92 -9.66
N VAL A 639 2.18 -0.66 -10.21
CA VAL A 639 1.66 0.70 -10.36
C VAL A 639 0.33 0.78 -9.64
N ASN A 640 0.24 1.66 -8.66
CA ASN A 640 -0.97 1.82 -7.88
C ASN A 640 -2.08 2.58 -8.65
N THR A 641 -3.24 2.74 -8.02
CA THR A 641 -4.41 3.39 -8.63
C THR A 641 -4.20 4.87 -8.95
N GLU A 642 -3.30 5.60 -8.26
CA GLU A 642 -2.96 6.99 -8.62
C GLU A 642 -1.92 7.09 -9.75
N GLY A 643 -1.37 5.96 -10.21
CA GLY A 643 -0.39 5.91 -11.29
C GLY A 643 1.06 6.04 -10.83
N ARG A 644 1.33 5.92 -9.52
CA ARG A 644 2.68 5.89 -8.95
C ARG A 644 3.31 4.51 -9.11
N SER A 645 4.50 4.50 -9.69
CA SER A 645 5.32 3.29 -9.85
C SER A 645 6.05 2.98 -8.55
N GLN A 646 5.91 1.78 -8.03
CA GLN A 646 6.59 1.29 -6.84
C GLN A 646 7.25 -0.06 -7.14
N GLN A 647 8.24 -0.46 -6.35
CA GLN A 647 8.91 -1.76 -6.53
C GLN A 647 8.81 -2.61 -5.26
N THR A 648 8.51 -3.89 -5.43
CA THR A 648 8.71 -4.89 -4.38
C THR A 648 10.19 -5.21 -4.24
N LEU A 649 10.60 -5.65 -3.06
CA LEU A 649 11.91 -6.26 -2.84
C LEU A 649 11.73 -7.71 -2.41
N SER A 650 12.62 -8.59 -2.92
CA SER A 650 12.64 -10.00 -2.54
C SER A 650 12.98 -10.16 -1.05
N ALA A 651 12.03 -10.71 -0.29
CA ALA A 651 12.12 -10.93 1.14
C ALA A 651 12.48 -12.37 1.52
N VAL A 652 11.98 -13.33 0.72
CA VAL A 652 12.25 -14.77 0.82
C VAL A 652 12.50 -15.32 -0.57
N THR A 653 13.15 -16.47 -0.69
CA THR A 653 13.32 -17.12 -2.00
C THR A 653 12.09 -17.92 -2.38
N PRO A 654 11.75 -18.06 -3.69
CA PRO A 654 10.67 -18.94 -4.14
C PRO A 654 10.84 -20.38 -3.63
N PRO A 655 9.75 -21.08 -3.28
CA PRO A 655 9.81 -22.44 -2.75
C PRO A 655 10.06 -23.49 -3.85
N GLY A 656 10.84 -24.52 -3.52
CA GLY A 656 11.10 -25.65 -4.41
C GLY A 656 11.79 -25.24 -5.71
N MET A 657 11.18 -25.60 -6.84
CA MET A 657 11.66 -25.28 -8.18
C MET A 657 11.06 -23.99 -8.76
N ALA A 658 10.27 -23.24 -7.99
CA ALA A 658 9.70 -21.96 -8.46
C ALA A 658 10.80 -20.96 -8.86
N ARG A 659 10.49 -20.11 -9.85
CA ARG A 659 11.41 -19.09 -10.39
C ARG A 659 10.66 -17.77 -10.55
N GLU A 660 11.41 -16.68 -10.72
CA GLU A 660 10.80 -15.39 -11.10
C GLU A 660 10.10 -15.51 -12.46
N ASP A 661 8.93 -14.90 -12.56
CA ASP A 661 7.99 -15.15 -13.66
C ASP A 661 8.56 -14.72 -15.02
N TRP A 662 9.20 -13.55 -15.10
CA TRP A 662 9.85 -13.07 -16.32
C TRP A 662 11.00 -13.98 -16.79
N LYS A 663 11.73 -14.63 -15.86
CA LYS A 663 12.81 -15.58 -16.19
C LYS A 663 12.24 -16.84 -16.85
N ILE A 664 11.08 -17.31 -16.38
CA ILE A 664 10.36 -18.44 -16.99
C ILE A 664 10.01 -18.09 -18.45
N ILE A 665 9.46 -16.91 -18.68
CA ILE A 665 9.09 -16.44 -20.03
C ILE A 665 10.31 -16.29 -20.92
N ARG A 666 11.40 -15.70 -20.41
CA ARG A 666 12.68 -15.57 -21.12
C ARG A 666 13.27 -16.94 -21.49
N ALA A 667 13.18 -17.94 -20.62
CA ALA A 667 13.61 -19.30 -20.91
C ALA A 667 12.74 -19.98 -21.98
N ILE A 668 11.41 -19.81 -21.92
CA ILE A 668 10.49 -20.29 -22.96
C ILE A 668 10.86 -19.71 -24.33
N SER A 669 11.18 -18.40 -24.39
CA SER A 669 11.56 -17.73 -25.64
C SER A 669 12.79 -18.35 -26.30
N GLU A 670 13.77 -18.76 -25.50
CA GLU A 670 15.00 -19.37 -25.98
C GLU A 670 14.76 -20.77 -26.53
N VAL A 671 14.02 -21.61 -25.79
CA VAL A 671 13.67 -22.97 -26.22
C VAL A 671 12.72 -22.96 -27.42
N ALA A 672 11.87 -21.94 -27.53
CA ALA A 672 11.02 -21.72 -28.70
C ALA A 672 11.81 -21.28 -29.95
N GLY A 673 13.06 -20.85 -29.81
CA GLY A 673 13.89 -20.37 -30.92
C GLY A 673 13.65 -18.90 -31.29
N THR A 674 12.98 -18.14 -30.43
CA THR A 674 12.71 -16.69 -30.58
C THR A 674 13.21 -15.93 -29.34
N PRO A 675 14.52 -15.95 -29.05
CA PRO A 675 15.06 -15.39 -27.82
C PRO A 675 14.74 -13.89 -27.69
N LEU A 676 14.32 -13.50 -26.49
CA LEU A 676 14.11 -12.10 -26.11
C LEU A 676 15.46 -11.38 -25.94
N PRO A 677 15.54 -10.06 -26.20
CA PRO A 677 16.80 -9.33 -26.31
C PRO A 677 17.41 -8.89 -24.96
N TYR A 678 16.98 -9.49 -23.85
CA TYR A 678 17.43 -9.14 -22.50
C TYR A 678 17.65 -10.43 -21.67
N ASP A 679 18.68 -10.40 -20.83
CA ASP A 679 19.08 -11.49 -19.94
C ASP A 679 19.03 -11.06 -18.47
N THR A 680 19.15 -9.76 -18.20
CA THR A 680 19.10 -9.19 -16.85
C THR A 680 17.83 -8.38 -16.60
N ILE A 681 17.46 -8.21 -15.33
CA ILE A 681 16.31 -7.38 -14.95
C ILE A 681 16.51 -5.91 -15.34
N ASP A 682 17.74 -5.41 -15.32
CA ASP A 682 18.04 -4.02 -15.68
C ASP A 682 17.85 -3.80 -17.19
N GLU A 683 18.24 -4.76 -18.03
CA GLU A 683 17.96 -4.72 -19.47
C GLU A 683 16.46 -4.79 -19.76
N LEU A 684 15.71 -5.61 -19.02
CA LEU A 684 14.26 -5.65 -19.11
C LEU A 684 13.63 -4.32 -18.69
N ARG A 685 14.21 -3.63 -17.70
CA ARG A 685 13.75 -2.29 -17.28
C ARG A 685 14.09 -1.21 -18.30
N ASN A 686 15.21 -1.30 -19.00
CA ASN A 686 15.48 -0.44 -20.16
C ASN A 686 14.42 -0.65 -21.25
N ARG A 687 14.03 -1.91 -21.49
CA ARG A 687 12.94 -2.23 -22.41
C ARG A 687 11.58 -1.67 -21.93
N ILE A 688 11.32 -1.67 -20.62
CA ILE A 688 10.14 -1.01 -20.04
C ILE A 688 10.21 0.50 -20.27
N GLU A 689 11.37 1.12 -20.10
CA GLU A 689 11.57 2.55 -20.34
C GLU A 689 11.26 2.94 -21.78
N ASP A 690 11.64 2.11 -22.76
CA ASP A 690 11.29 2.30 -24.18
C ASP A 690 9.77 2.29 -24.44
N ILE A 691 9.00 1.53 -23.66
CA ILE A 691 7.53 1.45 -23.79
C ILE A 691 6.86 2.60 -23.04
N ALA A 692 7.22 2.76 -21.77
CA ALA A 692 6.55 3.62 -20.81
C ALA A 692 7.58 4.13 -19.77
N PRO A 693 8.24 5.29 -20.04
CA PRO A 693 9.38 5.77 -19.26
C PRO A 693 9.03 6.20 -17.82
N HIS A 694 7.75 6.41 -17.50
CA HIS A 694 7.34 6.71 -16.13
C HIS A 694 7.46 5.51 -15.20
N LEU A 695 7.36 4.27 -15.73
CA LEU A 695 7.36 3.04 -14.93
C LEU A 695 8.69 2.81 -14.20
N VAL A 696 9.80 3.28 -14.76
CA VAL A 696 11.13 3.20 -14.14
C VAL A 696 11.41 4.34 -13.14
N ARG A 697 10.55 5.37 -13.09
CA ARG A 697 10.68 6.52 -12.16
C ARG A 697 10.02 6.23 -10.83
N LEU A 698 10.62 5.28 -10.11
CA LEU A 698 10.08 4.74 -8.87
C LEU A 698 9.81 5.83 -7.81
N GLY A 699 8.65 5.73 -7.15
CA GLY A 699 8.23 6.56 -6.04
C GLY A 699 7.73 7.96 -6.41
N LYS A 700 7.83 8.37 -7.67
CA LYS A 700 7.33 9.68 -8.14
C LYS A 700 5.96 9.54 -8.79
N LEU A 701 5.07 10.48 -8.49
CA LEU A 701 3.78 10.60 -9.15
C LEU A 701 3.95 11.44 -10.42
N GLU A 702 3.69 10.85 -11.58
CA GLU A 702 3.74 11.52 -12.88
C GLU A 702 2.32 11.91 -13.29
N SER A 703 2.08 13.22 -13.49
CA SER A 703 0.75 13.74 -13.79
C SER A 703 0.30 13.43 -15.22
N ALA A 704 -0.95 13.02 -15.37
CA ALA A 704 -1.55 12.84 -16.69
C ALA A 704 -1.97 14.20 -17.28
N THR A 705 -1.36 14.60 -18.40
CA THR A 705 -1.50 15.96 -18.96
C THR A 705 -2.67 16.10 -19.95
N PHE A 706 -3.14 15.01 -20.56
CA PHE A 706 -4.04 15.03 -21.72
C PHE A 706 -5.54 14.92 -21.39
N SER A 707 -5.96 15.29 -20.17
CA SER A 707 -7.36 15.18 -19.74
C SER A 707 -8.36 16.01 -20.55
N CYS A 708 -7.89 16.98 -21.34
CA CYS A 708 -8.74 17.85 -22.15
C CYS A 708 -9.32 17.21 -23.42
N PHE A 709 -8.66 16.17 -23.97
CA PHE A 709 -9.01 15.53 -25.25
C PHE A 709 -9.92 14.30 -25.12
N GLU A 710 -10.17 13.83 -23.91
CA GLU A 710 -10.90 12.59 -23.65
C GLU A 710 -12.35 12.63 -24.15
N ASP A 711 -13.04 13.76 -23.96
CA ASP A 711 -14.43 13.95 -24.39
C ASP A 711 -14.56 14.03 -25.93
N GLU A 712 -13.51 14.47 -26.62
CA GLU A 712 -13.50 14.58 -28.09
C GLU A 712 -13.34 13.20 -28.76
N LEU A 713 -12.66 12.28 -28.06
CA LEU A 713 -12.45 10.91 -28.52
C LEU A 713 -13.60 9.97 -28.11
N ALA A 714 -14.55 10.43 -27.31
CA ALA A 714 -15.69 9.62 -26.87
C ALA A 714 -16.67 9.35 -28.02
N THR A 715 -16.83 8.08 -28.38
CA THR A 715 -17.66 7.65 -29.53
C THR A 715 -19.17 7.52 -29.22
N SER A 716 -19.57 7.32 -27.95
CA SER A 716 -20.98 7.23 -27.55
C SER A 716 -21.16 7.63 -26.09
N LYS A 717 -22.27 8.34 -25.78
CA LYS A 717 -22.70 8.73 -24.42
C LYS A 717 -23.95 7.98 -23.95
N THR A 718 -24.29 6.87 -24.61
CA THR A 718 -25.48 6.07 -24.26
C THR A 718 -25.23 5.29 -22.97
N ILE A 719 -26.12 5.47 -21.98
CA ILE A 719 -26.14 4.70 -20.74
C ILE A 719 -27.41 3.86 -20.72
N ASP A 720 -27.28 2.56 -20.51
CA ASP A 720 -28.42 1.65 -20.44
C ASP A 720 -29.09 1.78 -19.07
N ASN A 721 -30.42 1.85 -19.02
CA ASN A 721 -31.16 2.02 -17.78
C ASN A 721 -31.20 0.72 -16.95
N SER A 722 -30.07 0.38 -16.32
CA SER A 722 -29.90 -0.80 -15.49
C SER A 722 -29.20 -0.45 -14.17
N LYS A 723 -29.43 -1.27 -13.14
CA LYS A 723 -28.94 -1.01 -11.78
C LYS A 723 -27.42 -1.09 -11.68
N VAL A 724 -26.81 -0.13 -11.00
CA VAL A 724 -25.38 -0.10 -10.66
C VAL A 724 -25.15 -0.97 -9.42
N VAL A 725 -24.78 -2.22 -9.64
CA VAL A 725 -24.54 -3.20 -8.57
C VAL A 725 -23.06 -3.28 -8.25
N ILE A 726 -22.72 -3.13 -6.96
CA ILE A 726 -21.36 -3.29 -6.44
C ILE A 726 -21.10 -4.77 -6.14
N LYS A 727 -19.90 -5.27 -6.46
CA LYS A 727 -19.50 -6.67 -6.21
C LYS A 727 -19.21 -6.94 -4.73
N LEU A 728 -18.38 -6.10 -4.10
CA LEU A 728 -17.99 -6.21 -2.68
C LEU A 728 -18.97 -5.41 -1.81
N LYS A 729 -20.03 -6.05 -1.33
CA LYS A 729 -21.09 -5.39 -0.55
C LYS A 729 -20.87 -5.51 0.95
N ASP A 730 -20.48 -6.71 1.38
CA ASP A 730 -20.34 -7.07 2.79
C ASP A 730 -18.87 -7.33 3.14
N LEU A 731 -18.54 -7.19 4.42
CA LEU A 731 -17.20 -7.47 4.95
C LEU A 731 -16.76 -8.92 4.68
N ARG A 732 -17.71 -9.84 4.50
CA ARG A 732 -17.44 -11.23 4.13
C ARG A 732 -16.71 -11.33 2.79
N ASP A 733 -17.16 -10.57 1.80
CA ASP A 733 -16.64 -10.64 0.43
C ASP A 733 -15.25 -10.01 0.32
N TYR A 734 -14.92 -9.11 1.25
CA TYR A 734 -13.63 -8.42 1.29
C TYR A 734 -12.44 -9.37 1.50
N PHE A 735 -12.55 -10.40 2.35
CA PHE A 735 -11.39 -11.17 2.79
C PHE A 735 -10.80 -12.14 1.74
N MET A 736 -11.51 -12.47 0.66
CA MET A 736 -11.07 -13.44 -0.35
C MET A 736 -11.25 -12.90 -1.77
N THR A 737 -10.26 -12.17 -2.28
CA THR A 737 -10.31 -11.52 -3.61
C THR A 737 -9.34 -12.12 -4.62
N ASP A 738 -8.17 -12.55 -4.16
CA ASP A 738 -7.06 -13.06 -4.96
C ASP A 738 -6.63 -14.47 -4.51
N ALA A 739 -5.69 -15.07 -5.23
CA ALA A 739 -5.25 -16.43 -4.95
C ALA A 739 -4.57 -16.56 -3.56
N ILE A 740 -3.84 -15.54 -3.10
CA ILE A 740 -3.14 -15.58 -1.81
C ILE A 740 -4.14 -15.54 -0.65
N SER A 741 -5.07 -14.59 -0.70
CA SER A 741 -6.12 -14.41 0.29
C SER A 741 -7.09 -15.59 0.32
N ARG A 742 -7.38 -16.23 -0.81
CA ARG A 742 -8.17 -17.49 -0.86
C ARG A 742 -7.45 -18.68 -0.21
N SER A 743 -6.13 -18.80 -0.38
CA SER A 743 -5.34 -19.86 0.26
C SER A 743 -5.05 -19.61 1.75
N SER A 744 -5.33 -18.40 2.26
CA SER A 744 -5.09 -18.00 3.66
C SER A 744 -6.08 -18.65 4.65
N PRO A 745 -5.61 -19.45 5.63
CA PRO A 745 -6.47 -19.95 6.69
C PRO A 745 -6.97 -18.85 7.62
N THR A 746 -6.21 -17.76 7.80
CA THR A 746 -6.65 -16.61 8.61
C THR A 746 -7.82 -15.90 7.96
N MET A 747 -7.79 -15.66 6.64
CA MET A 747 -8.92 -15.07 5.90
C MET A 747 -10.17 -15.95 5.97
N ALA A 748 -10.01 -17.28 5.84
CA ALA A 748 -11.12 -18.23 6.00
C ALA A 748 -11.76 -18.18 7.40
N LYS A 749 -10.95 -18.02 8.46
CA LYS A 749 -11.44 -17.82 9.83
C LYS A 749 -12.17 -16.48 9.99
N CYS A 750 -11.71 -15.43 9.33
CA CYS A 750 -12.37 -14.11 9.34
C CYS A 750 -13.76 -14.19 8.74
N ILE A 751 -13.90 -14.83 7.57
CA ILE A 751 -15.20 -15.09 6.93
C ILE A 751 -16.12 -15.87 7.87
N SER A 752 -15.61 -16.96 8.46
CA SER A 752 -16.38 -17.77 9.41
C SER A 752 -16.83 -16.98 10.65
N ALA A 753 -16.01 -16.02 11.10
CA ALA A 753 -16.35 -15.16 12.23
C ALA A 753 -17.42 -14.11 11.87
N VAL A 754 -17.31 -13.51 10.68
CA VAL A 754 -18.32 -12.58 10.15
C VAL A 754 -19.66 -13.29 9.96
N ASP A 755 -19.67 -14.48 9.35
CA ASP A 755 -20.89 -15.26 9.12
C ASP A 755 -21.59 -15.62 10.44
N LYS A 756 -20.83 -15.99 11.47
CA LYS A 756 -21.36 -16.24 12.82
C LYS A 756 -22.04 -15.01 13.42
N GLU A 757 -21.42 -13.84 13.33
CA GLU A 757 -22.01 -12.60 13.86
C GLU A 757 -23.23 -12.14 13.06
N THR A 758 -23.20 -12.27 11.74
CA THR A 758 -24.36 -11.99 10.88
C THR A 758 -25.54 -12.90 11.25
N ASN A 759 -25.30 -14.19 11.45
CA ASN A 759 -26.32 -15.14 11.89
C ASN A 759 -26.88 -14.81 13.29
N LYS A 760 -26.02 -14.43 14.25
CA LYS A 760 -26.47 -13.98 15.57
C LYS A 760 -27.38 -12.74 15.48
N LYS A 761 -27.03 -11.76 14.63
CA LYS A 761 -27.86 -10.57 14.39
C LYS A 761 -29.22 -10.94 13.79
N GLN A 762 -29.24 -11.80 12.78
CA GLN A 762 -30.49 -12.26 12.15
C GLN A 762 -31.38 -13.04 13.12
N GLN A 763 -30.80 -13.91 13.96
CA GLN A 763 -31.55 -14.63 15.00
C GLN A 763 -32.15 -13.69 16.04
N LYS A 764 -31.39 -12.68 16.50
CA LYS A 764 -31.92 -11.65 17.42
C LYS A 764 -33.08 -10.87 16.80
N MET A 765 -32.97 -10.45 15.53
CA MET A 765 -34.06 -9.78 14.82
C MET A 765 -35.31 -10.66 14.70
N ARG A 766 -35.15 -11.94 14.36
CA ARG A 766 -36.26 -12.89 14.30
C ARG A 766 -36.91 -13.20 15.64
N ALA A 767 -36.18 -13.03 16.75
CA ALA A 767 -36.72 -13.19 18.10
C ALA A 767 -37.36 -11.92 18.66
N THR A 768 -37.14 -10.76 18.02
CA THR A 768 -37.76 -9.48 18.39
C THR A 768 -38.99 -9.12 17.53
N CYS A 769 -39.10 -9.69 16.33
CA CYS A 769 -40.36 -9.82 15.60
C CYS A 769 -41.18 -10.99 16.15
#